data_AF-A0A7X4EG34-F1
#
_entry.id   AF-A0A7X4EG34-F1
#
_cell.length_a   1.000
_cell.length_b   1.000
_cell.length_c   1.000
_cell.angle_alpha   90.00
_cell.angle_beta   90.00
_cell.angle_gamma   90.00
#
_symmetry.space_group_name_H-M   'P 1'
#
loop_
_entity.id
_entity.type
_entity.pdbx_description
1 polymer ?
#
loop_
_entity_poly.entity_id
_entity_poly.type
_entity_poly.pdbx_seq_one_letter_code
_entity_poly.pdbx_strand_id
1 'polypeptide(L)'
;MLPPNQPPTVSGSIPDQRLSGPGEATTLDVSGHFSDPDGDALAYAAASSDTSVVTVSMAGSAATLTGGSTGGKGRVTVTARDLKGAAASATFGVVVNRAPVASVEILAQTLWHGATRVDMDLTGAFSDPDGDDLTYTAGSSDTSVASVELHPGPVVSLAGPVQGEATVTVTANDPDGLEARAVFPVAVVENPDQAILWALREEFVAIADRGGGTFRLSSPSIPEVWRWDVPLGDWYGVDVNGAGRVVCLGVCWAKEEGGLLQRLSTRGGVPPELGSLEALEYLALGIGIGPSPGFGVGAGSIPVELGALANLEVLHLGGWLTGPIPPEFGDLAALKGLSLRGWHLSGPIPPTLQNLANLERLSIGTMSRADGGSTDVCVGSDSLAAWLVETMGWSPDQVRRCRGSAHLIQVVQSRDASVPLVADRSAALRTFDIAPPARARFYLDGTEVHVADVYEIAFDAAEGQAMYVDTIAPAAVIPRSVVQPGLEMVVEWDQGRFPQEGCQTINVVRLPPLELTLVPLVSSNPHRDDSFTRRLVEQVDQMAAELNQVGFGLLPAHGCRLPPCGPGSFGVEVKTHPIIGVFETNQRRVHSAETFLGAVGVIRQLEGGTGYWMGIVGGEGPGGLAVVGGYVSWSAPESAEHELGHNLGLRHPPNPAINRRGEWCDAVITFDSDYPYRGGRIGAWGYDLGYPRFVPPNTPDLMTYCYPSELTRTGLEQPFPGYGVWISDYHYKKALDHRRRRSPPFPAPNEPVWSLLLWGGYDAVDGAYLEPAFVVDAPPSFPEQPGPWKLEGRDSGGRVLFSLPFAMPEIADVGEAAGGFAYTLPVRPGWEDLASVTLTGPGGTATLDESTNRPLSIYRDGDGKVRAILRGDPVQADGAAGLSAGVALDVVTSRGIPSPVAWR
;
A
#
# COMPACT_ATOMS: atom_id res chain seq x y z
N MET A 1 7.94 71.98 -102.74
CA MET A 1 7.35 71.97 -101.40
C MET A 1 8.14 70.93 -100.61
N LEU A 2 8.77 71.32 -99.50
CA LEU A 2 9.39 70.33 -98.61
C LEU A 2 8.27 69.41 -98.06
N PRO A 3 8.52 68.10 -97.88
CA PRO A 3 7.54 67.22 -97.26
C PRO A 3 7.14 67.76 -95.87
N PRO A 4 5.86 67.62 -95.47
CA PRO A 4 5.43 68.01 -94.13
C PRO A 4 6.19 67.19 -93.08
N ASN A 5 6.68 67.87 -92.03
CA ASN A 5 7.41 67.26 -90.92
C ASN A 5 6.63 66.08 -90.35
N GLN A 6 7.24 64.92 -90.33
CA GLN A 6 6.68 63.74 -89.69
C GLN A 6 7.12 63.74 -88.23
N PRO A 7 6.18 63.61 -87.28
CA PRO A 7 6.55 63.57 -85.87
C PRO A 7 7.44 62.35 -85.59
N PRO A 8 8.27 62.41 -84.53
CA PRO A 8 8.97 61.25 -84.02
C PRO A 8 8.00 60.09 -83.76
N THR A 9 8.49 58.86 -83.89
CA THR A 9 7.75 57.63 -83.61
C THR A 9 8.48 56.77 -82.59
N VAL A 10 7.73 55.95 -81.86
CA VAL A 10 8.30 55.01 -80.87
C VAL A 10 8.79 53.76 -81.60
N SER A 11 10.10 53.53 -81.57
CA SER A 11 10.81 52.45 -82.28
C SER A 11 10.94 51.18 -81.44
N GLY A 12 9.83 50.72 -80.86
CA GLY A 12 9.79 49.59 -79.92
C GLY A 12 9.58 50.03 -78.47
N SER A 13 9.49 49.07 -77.54
CA SER A 13 9.24 49.35 -76.12
C SER A 13 10.54 49.65 -75.37
N ILE A 14 10.48 50.60 -74.44
CA ILE A 14 11.52 50.75 -73.41
C ILE A 14 11.30 49.63 -72.37
N PRO A 15 12.32 48.83 -72.02
CA PRO A 15 12.17 47.76 -71.04
C PRO A 15 11.91 48.33 -69.64
N ASP A 16 11.02 47.70 -68.90
CA ASP A 16 10.78 48.01 -67.50
C ASP A 16 12.07 47.85 -66.69
N GLN A 17 12.25 48.69 -65.66
CA GLN A 17 13.45 48.72 -64.83
C GLN A 17 13.13 48.24 -63.42
N ARG A 18 14.05 47.52 -62.79
CA ARG A 18 14.00 47.15 -61.37
C ARG A 18 15.20 47.77 -60.66
N LEU A 19 14.95 48.45 -59.55
CA LEU A 19 15.96 48.93 -58.61
C LEU A 19 15.87 48.07 -57.35
N SER A 20 17.03 47.67 -56.81
CA SER A 20 17.20 46.84 -55.61
C SER A 20 16.82 47.56 -54.31
N GLY A 21 16.64 48.90 -54.33
CA GLY A 21 15.99 49.61 -53.23
C GLY A 21 15.98 51.15 -53.33
N PRO A 22 15.45 51.83 -52.29
CA PRO A 22 15.49 53.28 -52.16
C PRO A 22 16.91 53.86 -52.25
N GLY A 23 17.09 54.94 -53.01
CA GLY A 23 18.37 55.63 -53.17
C GLY A 23 19.34 54.99 -54.18
N GLU A 24 19.07 53.78 -54.66
CA GLU A 24 19.83 53.17 -55.75
C GLU A 24 19.55 53.86 -57.08
N ALA A 25 20.55 53.94 -57.95
CA ALA A 25 20.40 54.52 -59.26
C ALA A 25 20.90 53.62 -60.39
N THR A 26 20.17 53.61 -61.51
CA THR A 26 20.60 52.99 -62.77
C THR A 26 20.46 53.97 -63.92
N THR A 27 21.22 53.77 -64.99
CA THR A 27 21.16 54.63 -66.17
C THR A 27 20.80 53.82 -67.40
N LEU A 28 19.83 54.31 -68.17
CA LEU A 28 19.32 53.69 -69.38
C LEU A 28 19.45 54.67 -70.57
N ASP A 29 20.04 54.24 -71.67
CA ASP A 29 20.03 55.03 -72.90
C ASP A 29 18.70 54.83 -73.65
N VAL A 30 17.97 55.92 -73.89
CA VAL A 30 16.65 55.88 -74.55
C VAL A 30 16.72 56.12 -76.06
N SER A 31 17.90 56.43 -76.59
CA SER A 31 18.09 56.85 -77.99
C SER A 31 17.57 55.82 -79.02
N GLY A 32 17.69 54.53 -78.72
CA GLY A 32 17.25 53.44 -79.61
C GLY A 32 15.75 53.19 -79.65
N HIS A 33 14.97 53.81 -78.76
CA HIS A 33 13.52 53.57 -78.63
C HIS A 33 12.66 54.62 -79.33
N PHE A 34 13.27 55.61 -79.97
CA PHE A 34 12.59 56.64 -80.74
C PHE A 34 13.29 56.81 -82.09
N SER A 35 12.53 57.05 -83.16
CA SER A 35 13.08 57.38 -84.47
C SER A 35 12.27 58.48 -85.10
N ASP A 36 12.98 59.33 -85.84
CA ASP A 36 12.36 60.38 -86.62
C ASP A 36 12.37 59.96 -88.10
N PRO A 37 11.21 59.87 -88.77
CA PRO A 37 11.14 59.49 -90.19
C PRO A 37 11.91 60.45 -91.12
N ASP A 38 12.10 61.70 -90.70
CA ASP A 38 12.84 62.72 -91.45
C ASP A 38 14.34 62.76 -91.06
N GLY A 39 14.75 61.97 -90.05
CA GLY A 39 16.14 61.89 -89.57
C GLY A 39 16.57 63.05 -88.68
N ASP A 40 15.62 63.82 -88.15
CA ASP A 40 15.90 64.95 -87.25
C ASP A 40 16.52 64.48 -85.92
N ALA A 41 17.40 65.31 -85.34
CA ALA A 41 17.97 65.04 -84.02
C ALA A 41 16.91 65.21 -82.92
N LEU A 42 16.83 64.23 -82.02
CA LEU A 42 15.81 64.19 -80.97
C LEU A 42 16.34 64.71 -79.63
N ALA A 43 15.57 65.60 -78.99
CA ALA A 43 15.78 66.03 -77.61
C ALA A 43 14.85 65.25 -76.67
N TYR A 44 15.40 64.75 -75.56
CA TYR A 44 14.67 63.88 -74.63
C TYR A 44 14.37 64.58 -73.30
N ALA A 45 13.16 64.37 -72.79
CA ALA A 45 12.75 64.74 -71.44
C ALA A 45 12.03 63.56 -70.79
N ALA A 46 12.16 63.39 -69.48
CA ALA A 46 11.48 62.32 -68.74
C ALA A 46 10.77 62.87 -67.50
N ALA A 47 9.65 62.24 -67.15
CA ALA A 47 8.90 62.55 -65.94
C ALA A 47 8.46 61.25 -65.24
N SER A 48 8.58 61.22 -63.91
CA SER A 48 8.05 60.14 -63.08
C SER A 48 6.58 60.38 -62.75
N SER A 49 5.79 59.31 -62.70
CA SER A 49 4.41 59.34 -62.21
C SER A 49 4.31 59.55 -60.70
N ASP A 50 5.33 59.13 -59.96
CA ASP A 50 5.43 59.29 -58.50
C ASP A 50 6.90 59.43 -58.08
N THR A 51 7.28 60.64 -57.69
CA THR A 51 8.66 60.94 -57.29
C THR A 51 9.03 60.38 -55.91
N SER A 52 8.06 59.94 -55.08
CA SER A 52 8.39 59.23 -53.84
C SER A 52 8.82 57.78 -54.10
N VAL A 53 8.45 57.22 -55.25
CA VAL A 53 8.80 55.86 -55.69
C VAL A 53 10.04 55.85 -56.57
N VAL A 54 10.11 56.71 -57.59
CA VAL A 54 11.26 56.82 -58.49
C VAL A 54 11.40 58.25 -58.99
N THR A 55 12.63 58.76 -58.98
CA THR A 55 12.98 60.03 -59.63
C THR A 55 13.75 59.75 -60.92
N VAL A 56 13.64 60.63 -61.91
CA VAL A 56 14.35 60.51 -63.18
C VAL A 56 15.01 61.83 -63.54
N SER A 57 16.25 61.76 -64.00
CA SER A 57 16.98 62.90 -64.57
C SER A 57 17.54 62.51 -65.95
N MET A 58 17.61 63.48 -66.86
CA MET A 58 18.08 63.27 -68.23
C MET A 58 19.40 63.99 -68.47
N ALA A 59 20.37 63.29 -69.06
CA ALA A 59 21.61 63.87 -69.59
C ALA A 59 21.78 63.42 -71.06
N GLY A 60 21.38 64.27 -72.01
CA GLY A 60 21.29 63.87 -73.42
C GLY A 60 20.22 62.80 -73.62
N SER A 61 20.59 61.63 -74.13
CA SER A 61 19.71 60.46 -74.26
C SER A 61 19.79 59.48 -73.09
N ALA A 62 20.66 59.72 -72.10
CA ALA A 62 20.77 58.87 -70.92
C ALA A 62 19.76 59.31 -69.84
N ALA A 63 18.86 58.41 -69.45
CA ALA A 63 17.93 58.55 -68.35
C ALA A 63 18.51 57.89 -67.09
N THR A 64 18.86 58.67 -66.08
CA THR A 64 19.26 58.15 -64.77
C THR A 64 18.03 58.09 -63.86
N LEU A 65 17.66 56.87 -63.48
CA LEU A 65 16.58 56.57 -62.56
C LEU A 65 17.18 56.44 -61.16
N THR A 66 16.53 57.01 -60.14
CA THR A 66 16.95 56.87 -58.74
C THR A 66 15.75 56.52 -57.88
N GLY A 67 15.86 55.45 -57.09
CA GLY A 67 14.80 54.97 -56.20
C GLY A 67 14.43 56.02 -55.17
N GLY A 68 13.14 56.32 -55.06
CA GLY A 68 12.60 57.24 -54.07
C GLY A 68 12.43 56.59 -52.70
N SER A 69 12.09 57.40 -51.68
CA SER A 69 12.09 56.97 -50.28
C SER A 69 11.03 55.94 -49.89
N THR A 70 9.97 55.75 -50.69
CA THR A 70 8.88 54.81 -50.35
C THR A 70 8.99 53.44 -51.02
N GLY A 71 9.81 53.31 -52.07
CA GLY A 71 9.83 52.12 -52.94
C GLY A 71 8.47 51.84 -53.61
N GLY A 72 8.33 50.68 -54.25
CA GLY A 72 7.10 50.22 -54.92
C GLY A 72 7.09 50.39 -56.44
N LYS A 73 5.89 50.36 -57.04
CA LYS A 73 5.71 50.40 -58.51
C LYS A 73 5.40 51.81 -59.00
N GLY A 74 6.32 52.39 -59.77
CA GLY A 74 6.17 53.67 -60.46
C GLY A 74 6.18 53.52 -61.99
N ARG A 75 5.92 54.62 -62.70
CA ARG A 75 6.07 54.68 -64.17
C ARG A 75 6.89 55.90 -64.54
N VAL A 76 7.73 55.75 -65.56
CA VAL A 76 8.50 56.85 -66.15
C VAL A 76 8.07 57.04 -67.59
N THR A 77 7.71 58.27 -67.94
CA THR A 77 7.35 58.65 -69.31
C THR A 77 8.46 59.48 -69.91
N VAL A 78 9.05 58.96 -70.98
CA VAL A 78 10.09 59.63 -71.77
C VAL A 78 9.43 60.24 -73.00
N THR A 79 9.72 61.50 -73.28
CA THR A 79 9.22 62.25 -74.44
C THR A 79 10.39 62.67 -75.30
N ALA A 80 10.43 62.17 -76.53
CA ALA A 80 11.36 62.60 -77.57
C ALA A 80 10.71 63.71 -78.41
N ARG A 81 11.44 64.79 -78.66
CA ARG A 81 10.96 65.94 -79.43
C ARG A 81 11.92 66.23 -80.58
N ASP A 82 11.38 66.44 -81.78
CA ASP A 82 12.15 66.94 -82.92
C ASP A 82 12.44 68.45 -82.78
N LEU A 83 13.27 68.97 -83.68
CA LEU A 83 13.65 70.40 -83.70
C LEU A 83 12.51 71.33 -84.10
N LYS A 84 11.37 70.79 -84.56
CA LYS A 84 10.18 71.53 -85.01
C LYS A 84 9.04 71.48 -83.98
N GLY A 85 9.26 70.82 -82.85
CA GLY A 85 8.37 70.79 -81.68
C GLY A 85 7.39 69.61 -81.63
N ALA A 86 7.39 68.72 -82.63
CA ALA A 86 6.56 67.52 -82.59
C ALA A 86 7.18 66.46 -81.66
N ALA A 87 6.35 65.63 -81.03
CA ALA A 87 6.79 64.77 -79.94
C ALA A 87 6.14 63.38 -79.98
N ALA A 88 6.90 62.39 -79.53
CA ALA A 88 6.39 61.07 -79.17
C ALA A 88 6.80 60.72 -77.75
N SER A 89 5.95 59.99 -77.04
CA SER A 89 6.20 59.56 -75.67
C SER A 89 6.07 58.04 -75.55
N ALA A 90 6.96 57.45 -74.77
CA ALA A 90 6.87 56.06 -74.35
C ALA A 90 6.94 56.01 -72.81
N THR A 91 6.13 55.14 -72.22
CA THR A 91 6.08 54.93 -70.77
C THR A 91 6.52 53.51 -70.46
N PHE A 92 7.38 53.36 -69.46
CA PHE A 92 7.80 52.07 -68.91
C PHE A 92 7.63 52.05 -67.40
N GLY A 93 7.48 50.86 -66.85
CA GLY A 93 7.39 50.62 -65.41
C GLY A 93 8.76 50.67 -64.75
N VAL A 94 8.79 51.19 -63.53
CA VAL A 94 9.94 51.06 -62.63
C VAL A 94 9.46 50.44 -61.33
N VAL A 95 10.05 49.32 -60.94
CA VAL A 95 9.83 48.70 -59.63
C VAL A 95 11.04 49.03 -58.76
N VAL A 96 10.80 49.64 -57.61
CA VAL A 96 11.83 49.87 -56.60
C VAL A 96 11.52 48.93 -55.44
N ASN A 97 12.39 47.95 -55.24
CA ASN A 97 12.19 46.91 -54.25
C ASN A 97 11.97 47.48 -52.84
N ARG A 98 11.05 46.91 -52.06
CA ARG A 98 10.75 47.29 -50.68
C ARG A 98 11.16 46.16 -49.75
N ALA A 99 11.64 46.53 -48.57
CA ALA A 99 12.00 45.56 -47.56
C ALA A 99 10.79 44.70 -47.16
N PRO A 100 11.02 43.43 -46.77
CA PRO A 100 10.00 42.61 -46.15
C PRO A 100 9.41 43.28 -44.90
N VAL A 101 8.27 42.78 -44.42
CA VAL A 101 7.63 43.25 -43.18
C VAL A 101 7.25 42.09 -42.25
N ALA A 102 7.54 42.24 -40.96
CA ALA A 102 6.99 41.36 -39.93
C ALA A 102 5.47 41.61 -39.83
N SER A 103 4.69 40.64 -40.29
CA SER A 103 3.25 40.77 -40.52
C SER A 103 2.43 40.31 -39.30
N VAL A 104 3.01 39.44 -38.47
CA VAL A 104 2.38 38.92 -37.24
C VAL A 104 3.43 38.88 -36.13
N GLU A 105 3.03 39.26 -34.92
CA GLU A 105 3.87 39.12 -33.72
C GLU A 105 4.06 37.63 -33.37
N ILE A 106 5.32 37.18 -33.25
CA ILE A 106 5.62 35.83 -32.80
C ILE A 106 5.53 35.83 -31.27
N LEU A 107 4.62 35.02 -30.73
CA LEU A 107 4.40 34.94 -29.28
C LEU A 107 5.59 34.32 -28.55
N ALA A 108 5.73 34.68 -27.28
CA ALA A 108 6.66 34.06 -26.35
C ALA A 108 6.53 32.53 -26.34
N GLN A 109 7.66 31.82 -26.31
CA GLN A 109 7.69 30.36 -26.25
C GLN A 109 8.18 29.87 -24.90
N THR A 110 7.60 28.77 -24.43
CA THR A 110 8.06 28.06 -23.24
C THR A 110 8.47 26.65 -23.66
N LEU A 111 9.71 26.28 -23.35
CA LEU A 111 10.27 24.94 -23.61
C LEU A 111 10.52 24.23 -22.27
N TRP A 112 10.42 22.91 -22.27
CA TRP A 112 10.83 22.11 -21.13
C TRP A 112 12.34 21.86 -21.16
N HIS A 113 12.95 21.83 -19.98
CA HIS A 113 14.35 21.45 -19.83
C HIS A 113 14.63 20.09 -20.49
N GLY A 114 15.62 20.06 -21.39
CA GLY A 114 15.99 18.87 -22.16
C GLY A 114 15.18 18.66 -23.44
N ALA A 115 14.27 19.57 -23.81
CA ALA A 115 13.58 19.51 -25.10
C ALA A 115 14.60 19.58 -26.25
N THR A 116 14.56 18.60 -27.14
CA THR A 116 15.52 18.46 -28.25
C THR A 116 14.99 19.07 -29.54
N ARG A 117 13.67 19.19 -29.68
CA ARG A 117 13.03 19.73 -30.88
C ARG A 117 11.57 20.11 -30.65
N VAL A 118 11.26 21.39 -30.79
CA VAL A 118 9.91 21.94 -30.88
C VAL A 118 9.80 22.77 -32.15
N ASP A 119 9.00 22.27 -33.10
CA ASP A 119 8.83 22.90 -34.42
C ASP A 119 7.79 24.03 -34.34
N MET A 120 8.14 25.19 -34.89
CA MET A 120 7.28 26.35 -35.04
C MET A 120 7.15 26.69 -36.52
N ASP A 121 5.90 26.82 -36.97
CA ASP A 121 5.58 27.35 -38.29
C ASP A 121 5.51 28.88 -38.24
N LEU A 122 6.32 29.52 -39.07
CA LEU A 122 6.43 30.96 -39.29
C LEU A 122 5.59 31.42 -40.49
N THR A 123 4.74 30.55 -41.06
CA THR A 123 3.86 30.92 -42.16
C THR A 123 3.01 32.14 -41.78
N GLY A 124 3.15 33.22 -42.54
CA GLY A 124 2.46 34.48 -42.29
C GLY A 124 3.13 35.41 -41.27
N ALA A 125 4.24 35.00 -40.62
CA ALA A 125 5.01 35.87 -39.73
C ALA A 125 5.70 37.01 -40.50
N PHE A 126 6.09 36.76 -41.75
CA PHE A 126 6.70 37.74 -42.66
C PHE A 126 5.95 37.79 -43.98
N SER A 127 5.89 38.96 -44.60
CA SER A 127 5.42 39.11 -45.97
C SER A 127 6.29 40.12 -46.71
N ASP A 128 6.42 39.92 -48.02
CA ASP A 128 7.10 40.87 -48.89
C ASP A 128 6.07 41.74 -49.62
N PRO A 129 6.14 43.08 -49.51
CA PRO A 129 5.20 43.97 -50.19
C PRO A 129 5.21 43.88 -51.72
N ASP A 130 6.33 43.45 -52.32
CA ASP A 130 6.53 43.32 -53.77
C ASP A 130 6.31 41.88 -54.27
N GLY A 131 6.17 40.93 -53.34
CA GLY A 131 5.83 39.54 -53.61
C GLY A 131 7.05 38.67 -53.92
N ASP A 132 8.23 39.11 -53.51
CA ASP A 132 9.47 38.35 -53.68
C ASP A 132 9.54 37.16 -52.71
N ASP A 133 10.22 36.09 -53.14
CA ASP A 133 10.43 34.91 -52.32
C ASP A 133 11.43 35.20 -51.19
N LEU A 134 11.00 35.01 -49.94
CA LEU A 134 11.80 35.29 -48.76
C LEU A 134 12.70 34.12 -48.38
N THR A 135 13.93 34.45 -47.96
CA THR A 135 14.84 33.51 -47.30
C THR A 135 15.00 33.87 -45.82
N TYR A 136 15.20 32.87 -44.96
CA TYR A 136 15.19 33.06 -43.51
C TYR A 136 16.56 32.77 -42.89
N THR A 137 16.95 33.59 -41.91
CA THR A 137 18.02 33.30 -40.96
C THR A 137 17.49 33.44 -39.54
N ALA A 138 18.03 32.67 -38.60
CA ALA A 138 17.57 32.66 -37.21
C ALA A 138 18.77 32.51 -36.27
N GLY A 139 18.69 33.17 -35.12
CA GLY A 139 19.72 33.11 -34.09
C GLY A 139 19.15 33.31 -32.70
N SER A 140 19.82 32.73 -31.71
CA SER A 140 19.49 32.88 -30.30
C SER A 140 20.50 33.78 -29.59
N SER A 141 20.03 34.59 -28.64
CA SER A 141 20.91 35.39 -27.77
C SER A 141 21.75 34.53 -26.84
N ASP A 142 21.30 33.32 -26.52
CA ASP A 142 22.03 32.34 -25.71
C ASP A 142 21.73 30.91 -26.20
N THR A 143 22.62 30.35 -27.01
CA THR A 143 22.48 29.00 -27.57
C THR A 143 22.64 27.89 -26.53
N SER A 144 23.13 28.20 -25.32
CA SER A 144 23.20 27.22 -24.22
C SER A 144 21.85 27.04 -23.53
N VAL A 145 21.01 28.08 -23.54
CA VAL A 145 19.65 28.06 -23.02
C VAL A 145 18.66 27.64 -24.10
N ALA A 146 18.67 28.29 -25.28
CA ALA A 146 17.81 27.93 -26.39
C ALA A 146 18.58 27.94 -27.71
N SER A 147 18.62 26.82 -28.43
CA SER A 147 19.16 26.78 -29.79
C SER A 147 18.04 26.80 -30.83
N VAL A 148 18.35 27.33 -32.02
CA VAL A 148 17.40 27.44 -33.13
C VAL A 148 18.02 26.85 -34.38
N GLU A 149 17.26 25.99 -35.06
CA GLU A 149 17.60 25.40 -36.35
C GLU A 149 16.53 25.77 -37.38
N LEU A 150 16.95 26.15 -38.58
CA LEU A 150 16.04 26.45 -39.69
C LEU A 150 15.87 25.24 -40.59
N HIS A 151 14.63 24.93 -40.94
CA HIS A 151 14.30 23.93 -41.94
C HIS A 151 13.93 24.58 -43.28
N PRO A 152 13.97 23.83 -44.39
CA PRO A 152 13.49 24.35 -45.68
C PRO A 152 12.02 24.80 -45.59
N GLY A 153 11.76 26.08 -45.87
CA GLY A 153 10.45 26.71 -45.69
C GLY A 153 10.39 27.60 -44.44
N PRO A 154 9.21 28.11 -44.05
CA PRO A 154 9.05 28.99 -42.89
C PRO A 154 8.96 28.16 -41.59
N VAL A 155 9.83 27.19 -41.35
CA VAL A 155 9.79 26.37 -40.12
C VAL A 155 11.10 26.51 -39.36
N VAL A 156 10.99 26.83 -38.07
CA VAL A 156 12.11 26.85 -37.12
C VAL A 156 11.90 25.81 -36.04
N SER A 157 12.98 25.12 -35.69
CA SER A 157 13.02 24.16 -34.59
C SER A 157 13.78 24.76 -33.42
N LEU A 158 13.17 24.73 -32.25
CA LEU A 158 13.77 25.18 -31.01
C LEU A 158 14.18 23.98 -30.15
N ALA A 159 15.34 24.07 -29.49
CA ALA A 159 15.73 23.14 -28.44
C ALA A 159 16.06 23.91 -27.16
N GLY A 160 15.77 23.33 -26.00
CA GLY A 160 15.97 23.94 -24.68
C GLY A 160 16.90 23.11 -23.78
N PRO A 161 18.23 23.19 -23.96
CA PRO A 161 19.17 22.31 -23.25
C PRO A 161 19.29 22.61 -21.75
N VAL A 162 19.22 23.89 -21.36
CA VAL A 162 19.42 24.35 -19.97
C VAL A 162 18.31 25.33 -19.59
N GLN A 163 17.86 25.28 -18.33
CA GLN A 163 16.88 26.23 -17.80
C GLN A 163 17.40 27.67 -17.84
N GLY A 164 16.54 28.60 -18.24
CA GLY A 164 16.90 30.01 -18.37
C GLY A 164 16.00 30.76 -19.35
N GLU A 165 16.39 32.00 -19.66
CA GLU A 165 15.70 32.82 -20.66
C GLU A 165 16.66 33.18 -21.79
N ALA A 166 16.17 33.09 -23.02
CA ALA A 166 16.84 33.52 -24.23
C ALA A 166 15.87 34.30 -25.12
N THR A 167 16.40 35.02 -26.10
CA THR A 167 15.61 35.68 -27.14
C THR A 167 16.02 35.12 -28.49
N VAL A 168 15.04 34.72 -29.29
CA VAL A 168 15.27 34.24 -30.65
C VAL A 168 14.91 35.36 -31.61
N THR A 169 15.85 35.64 -32.52
CA THR A 169 15.66 36.60 -33.61
C THR A 169 15.56 35.83 -34.92
N VAL A 170 14.46 36.04 -35.65
CA VAL A 170 14.29 35.55 -37.02
C VAL A 170 14.35 36.73 -37.97
N THR A 171 15.15 36.59 -39.01
CA THR A 171 15.34 37.59 -40.07
C THR A 171 14.86 37.02 -41.40
N ALA A 172 13.89 37.68 -42.01
CA ALA A 172 13.49 37.43 -43.40
C ALA A 172 14.25 38.36 -44.33
N ASN A 173 14.83 37.81 -45.40
CA ASN A 173 15.65 38.53 -46.38
C ASN A 173 15.05 38.34 -47.76
N ASP A 174 14.90 39.44 -48.49
CA ASP A 174 14.53 39.40 -49.91
C ASP A 174 15.77 39.11 -50.80
N PRO A 175 15.58 38.80 -52.09
CA PRO A 175 16.68 38.53 -53.03
C PRO A 175 17.61 39.72 -53.30
N ASP A 176 17.14 40.94 -53.03
CA ASP A 176 17.84 42.20 -53.30
C ASP A 176 18.62 42.70 -52.05
N GLY A 177 18.53 41.97 -50.93
CA GLY A 177 19.32 42.16 -49.70
C GLY A 177 18.67 43.03 -48.63
N LEU A 178 17.39 43.38 -48.75
CA LEU A 178 16.65 44.06 -47.67
C LEU A 178 16.07 43.03 -46.70
N GLU A 179 15.95 43.42 -45.42
CA GLU A 179 15.60 42.50 -44.33
C GLU A 179 14.48 43.02 -43.41
N ALA A 180 13.74 42.09 -42.81
CA ALA A 180 12.84 42.33 -41.69
C ALA A 180 13.14 41.37 -40.55
N ARG A 181 13.01 41.84 -39.30
CA ARG A 181 13.33 41.04 -38.11
C ARG A 181 12.12 40.94 -37.18
N ALA A 182 11.91 39.74 -36.63
CA ALA A 182 11.02 39.50 -35.51
C ALA A 182 11.83 38.90 -34.35
N VAL A 183 11.56 39.36 -33.13
CA VAL A 183 12.21 38.87 -31.92
C VAL A 183 11.15 38.39 -30.97
N PHE A 184 11.34 37.20 -30.39
CA PHE A 184 10.44 36.66 -29.38
C PHE A 184 11.23 36.01 -28.23
N PRO A 185 10.72 36.10 -26.99
CA PRO A 185 11.36 35.48 -25.85
C PRO A 185 11.10 33.97 -25.83
N VAL A 186 12.09 33.22 -25.35
CA VAL A 186 12.03 31.79 -25.11
C VAL A 186 12.45 31.53 -23.67
N ALA A 187 11.55 30.97 -22.87
CA ALA A 187 11.83 30.54 -21.51
C ALA A 187 11.97 29.02 -21.48
N VAL A 188 13.10 28.51 -20.97
CA VAL A 188 13.29 27.09 -20.70
C VAL A 188 13.05 26.86 -19.21
N VAL A 189 11.98 26.15 -18.89
CA VAL A 189 11.52 25.94 -17.51
C VAL A 189 11.67 24.48 -17.10
N GLU A 190 11.47 24.21 -15.81
CA GLU A 190 11.50 22.86 -15.26
C GLU A 190 10.48 21.94 -15.93
N ASN A 191 10.90 20.72 -16.24
CA ASN A 191 10.04 19.72 -16.89
C ASN A 191 9.11 19.06 -15.84
N PRO A 192 7.78 19.16 -15.98
CA PRO A 192 6.85 18.60 -15.00
C PRO A 192 6.96 17.07 -14.90
N ASP A 193 7.22 16.38 -16.01
CA ASP A 193 7.38 14.92 -16.01
C ASP A 193 8.67 14.51 -15.26
N GLN A 194 9.73 15.33 -15.35
CA GLN A 194 10.97 15.13 -14.59
C GLN A 194 10.73 15.27 -13.09
N ALA A 195 9.94 16.28 -12.67
CA ALA A 195 9.58 16.48 -11.27
C ALA A 195 8.74 15.32 -10.70
N ILE A 196 7.75 14.83 -11.46
CA ILE A 196 6.92 13.67 -11.08
C ILE A 196 7.79 12.43 -10.89
N LEU A 197 8.59 12.07 -11.89
CA LEU A 197 9.42 10.87 -11.81
C LEU A 197 10.48 10.98 -10.71
N TRP A 198 11.08 12.16 -10.51
CA TRP A 198 12.03 12.35 -9.41
C TRP A 198 11.40 12.17 -8.03
N ALA A 199 10.17 12.64 -7.83
CA ALA A 199 9.45 12.43 -6.58
C ALA A 199 9.24 10.92 -6.30
N LEU A 200 9.05 10.13 -7.36
CA LEU A 200 8.84 8.68 -7.30
C LEU A 200 10.13 7.84 -7.33
N ARG A 201 11.33 8.46 -7.41
CA ARG A 201 12.59 7.73 -7.67
C ARG A 201 12.91 6.60 -6.68
N GLU A 202 12.46 6.71 -5.42
CA GLU A 202 12.68 5.68 -4.40
C GLU A 202 11.71 4.49 -4.54
N GLU A 203 10.55 4.73 -5.16
CA GLU A 203 9.54 3.69 -5.43
C GLU A 203 9.98 2.74 -6.53
N PHE A 204 10.80 3.18 -7.47
CA PHE A 204 11.22 2.34 -8.59
C PHE A 204 12.48 1.51 -8.27
N VAL A 205 12.59 0.35 -8.93
CA VAL A 205 13.75 -0.55 -8.88
C VAL A 205 14.10 -1.01 -10.30
N ALA A 206 15.38 -0.86 -10.67
CA ALA A 206 15.91 -1.31 -11.95
C ALA A 206 16.34 -2.79 -11.86
N ILE A 207 15.96 -3.58 -12.88
CA ILE A 207 16.34 -4.99 -13.00
C ILE A 207 17.08 -5.17 -14.31
N ALA A 208 18.29 -5.75 -14.25
CA ALA A 208 19.09 -6.09 -15.43
C ALA A 208 19.22 -7.62 -15.58
N ASP A 209 19.07 -8.11 -16.82
CA ASP A 209 19.24 -9.52 -17.16
C ASP A 209 20.56 -9.70 -17.94
N ARG A 210 21.50 -10.49 -17.40
CA ARG A 210 22.65 -11.00 -18.18
C ARG A 210 22.35 -12.45 -18.51
N GLY A 211 22.19 -12.74 -19.80
CA GLY A 211 21.78 -14.03 -20.36
C GLY A 211 22.21 -15.25 -19.53
N GLY A 212 21.25 -15.81 -18.79
CA GLY A 212 21.40 -17.03 -17.98
C GLY A 212 20.94 -16.93 -16.53
N GLY A 213 20.64 -15.72 -16.01
CA GLY A 213 20.04 -15.56 -14.68
C GLY A 213 19.73 -14.10 -14.33
N THR A 214 18.55 -13.88 -13.72
CA THR A 214 18.13 -12.57 -13.19
C THR A 214 18.88 -12.27 -11.88
N PHE A 215 19.70 -11.22 -11.85
CA PHE A 215 20.35 -10.74 -10.63
C PHE A 215 19.86 -9.32 -10.32
N ARG A 216 19.67 -8.99 -9.02
CA ARG A 216 19.57 -7.59 -8.59
C ARG A 216 20.91 -6.93 -8.88
N LEU A 217 20.92 -5.77 -9.54
CA LEU A 217 22.11 -4.91 -9.52
C LEU A 217 22.31 -4.50 -8.06
N SER A 218 23.40 -4.97 -7.45
CA SER A 218 23.85 -4.53 -6.13
C SER A 218 24.53 -3.16 -6.25
N SER A 219 23.72 -2.11 -6.53
CA SER A 219 24.09 -0.73 -6.91
C SER A 219 24.35 -0.56 -8.43
N PRO A 220 23.73 0.46 -9.07
CA PRO A 220 23.15 1.65 -8.44
C PRO A 220 21.67 1.51 -8.12
N SER A 221 21.24 2.00 -6.95
CA SER A 221 19.82 2.23 -6.67
C SER A 221 19.27 3.22 -7.72
N ILE A 222 17.97 3.24 -8.02
CA ILE A 222 17.43 4.21 -8.99
C ILE A 222 17.83 5.67 -8.73
N PRO A 223 17.99 6.14 -7.48
CA PRO A 223 18.58 7.45 -7.17
C PRO A 223 19.97 7.71 -7.77
N GLU A 224 20.73 6.68 -8.13
CA GLU A 224 22.06 6.79 -8.73
C GLU A 224 22.03 6.70 -10.28
N VAL A 225 20.95 6.18 -10.91
CA VAL A 225 20.78 6.14 -12.38
C VAL A 225 19.81 7.17 -12.94
N TRP A 226 18.77 7.56 -12.19
CA TRP A 226 18.02 8.78 -12.43
C TRP A 226 18.79 9.90 -11.76
N ARG A 227 19.30 10.84 -12.54
CA ARG A 227 20.02 11.99 -12.00
C ARG A 227 19.38 13.27 -12.48
N TRP A 228 19.12 14.16 -11.54
CA TRP A 228 18.49 15.44 -11.82
C TRP A 228 19.34 16.34 -12.74
N ASP A 229 20.65 16.13 -12.75
CA ASP A 229 21.63 16.89 -13.53
C ASP A 229 21.79 16.42 -14.98
N VAL A 230 21.06 15.37 -15.41
CA VAL A 230 21.05 14.91 -16.81
C VAL A 230 19.65 15.03 -17.44
N PRO A 231 19.56 15.18 -18.78
CA PRO A 231 18.28 15.23 -19.48
C PRO A 231 17.39 14.02 -19.19
N LEU A 232 16.07 14.25 -19.14
CA LEU A 232 15.09 13.21 -18.80
C LEU A 232 15.14 11.98 -19.72
N GLY A 233 15.46 12.17 -21.00
CA GLY A 233 15.60 11.06 -21.96
C GLY A 233 16.79 10.11 -21.72
N ASP A 234 17.75 10.53 -20.91
CA ASP A 234 18.89 9.69 -20.50
C ASP A 234 18.58 8.87 -19.24
N TRP A 235 17.42 9.07 -18.63
CA TRP A 235 17.01 8.33 -17.44
C TRP A 235 16.70 6.88 -17.81
N TYR A 236 17.12 5.97 -16.92
CA TYR A 236 16.94 4.55 -17.13
C TYR A 236 15.44 4.20 -17.28
N GLY A 237 15.10 3.53 -18.39
CA GLY A 237 13.72 3.12 -18.68
C GLY A 237 12.76 4.27 -19.03
N VAL A 238 13.27 5.45 -19.37
CA VAL A 238 12.47 6.62 -19.80
C VAL A 238 12.85 6.97 -21.23
N ASP A 239 11.85 7.13 -22.10
CA ASP A 239 12.02 7.75 -23.42
C ASP A 239 11.09 8.97 -23.52
N VAL A 240 11.58 10.03 -24.15
CA VAL A 240 10.88 11.31 -24.32
C VAL A 240 10.70 11.65 -25.81
N ASN A 241 9.66 12.40 -26.15
CA ASN A 241 9.51 12.99 -27.48
C ASN A 241 10.39 14.25 -27.65
N GLY A 242 10.37 14.87 -28.84
CA GLY A 242 11.14 16.08 -29.15
C GLY A 242 10.86 17.26 -28.20
N ALA A 243 9.63 17.36 -27.68
CA ALA A 243 9.25 18.39 -26.71
C ALA A 243 9.75 18.09 -25.28
N GLY A 244 10.41 16.95 -25.05
CA GLY A 244 10.91 16.54 -23.74
C GLY A 244 9.86 15.89 -22.83
N ARG A 245 8.66 15.59 -23.33
CA ARG A 245 7.62 14.88 -22.56
C ARG A 245 7.84 13.37 -22.60
N VAL A 246 7.55 12.68 -21.50
CA VAL A 246 7.71 11.22 -21.41
C VAL A 246 6.66 10.52 -22.28
N VAL A 247 7.12 9.74 -23.25
CA VAL A 247 6.27 8.91 -24.13
C VAL A 247 6.35 7.43 -23.78
N CYS A 248 7.43 6.99 -23.14
CA CYS A 248 7.54 5.63 -22.64
C CYS A 248 8.21 5.57 -21.27
N LEU A 249 7.65 4.73 -20.40
CA LEU A 249 8.18 4.40 -19.08
C LEU A 249 8.20 2.87 -18.88
N GLY A 250 9.38 2.31 -18.61
CA GLY A 250 9.58 0.89 -18.36
C GLY A 250 10.44 0.22 -19.41
N VAL A 251 9.79 -0.53 -20.32
CA VAL A 251 10.46 -1.29 -21.38
C VAL A 251 10.13 -0.65 -22.72
N CYS A 252 11.02 0.23 -23.17
CA CYS A 252 10.79 1.04 -24.37
C CYS A 252 11.41 0.39 -25.61
N TRP A 253 10.64 0.36 -26.70
CA TRP A 253 10.96 -0.35 -27.95
C TRP A 253 12.27 0.13 -28.60
N ALA A 254 12.66 1.39 -28.37
CA ALA A 254 13.81 2.02 -29.01
C ALA A 254 15.19 1.50 -28.52
N LYS A 255 15.25 0.75 -27.41
CA LYS A 255 16.51 0.25 -26.82
C LYS A 255 16.69 -1.28 -26.95
N GLU A 256 15.93 -1.94 -27.82
CA GLU A 256 15.99 -3.41 -28.03
C GLU A 256 17.23 -3.91 -28.80
N GLU A 257 18.01 -3.03 -29.45
CA GLU A 257 19.23 -3.43 -30.15
C GLU A 257 20.44 -3.50 -29.19
N GLY A 258 20.70 -4.67 -28.59
CA GLY A 258 22.07 -5.05 -28.22
C GLY A 258 22.45 -5.36 -26.76
N GLY A 259 21.57 -5.91 -25.92
CA GLY A 259 22.02 -6.92 -24.94
C GLY A 259 21.87 -6.70 -23.43
N LEU A 260 20.98 -5.83 -22.96
CA LEU A 260 20.49 -5.88 -21.57
C LEU A 260 18.98 -5.63 -21.59
N LEU A 261 18.16 -6.59 -21.14
CA LEU A 261 16.74 -6.35 -20.92
C LEU A 261 16.62 -5.36 -19.75
N GLN A 262 16.34 -4.10 -20.07
CA GLN A 262 16.10 -3.04 -19.10
C GLN A 262 14.67 -3.15 -18.60
N ARG A 263 14.47 -3.29 -17.29
CA ARG A 263 13.13 -3.47 -16.71
C ARG A 263 12.97 -2.58 -15.48
N LEU A 264 11.86 -1.86 -15.41
CA LEU A 264 11.43 -1.12 -14.24
C LEU A 264 10.39 -1.93 -13.45
N SER A 265 10.54 -1.89 -12.14
CA SER A 265 9.64 -2.46 -11.13
C SER A 265 9.35 -1.40 -10.09
N THR A 266 8.27 -1.55 -9.33
CA THR A 266 7.99 -0.70 -8.16
C THR A 266 8.17 -1.50 -6.87
N ARG A 267 8.57 -0.84 -5.78
CA ARG A 267 8.68 -1.43 -4.43
C ARG A 267 7.28 -1.66 -3.84
N GLY A 268 6.39 -0.69 -4.01
CA GLY A 268 4.96 -0.77 -3.67
C GLY A 268 4.06 -0.99 -4.90
N GLY A 269 2.77 -0.64 -4.78
CA GLY A 269 1.81 -0.66 -5.88
C GLY A 269 2.18 0.27 -7.05
N VAL A 270 1.32 0.38 -8.06
CA VAL A 270 1.53 1.34 -9.15
C VAL A 270 1.24 2.75 -8.62
N PRO A 271 2.17 3.72 -8.72
CA PRO A 271 1.91 5.08 -8.24
C PRO A 271 0.80 5.77 -9.05
N PRO A 272 -0.24 6.37 -8.41
CA PRO A 272 -1.31 7.09 -9.10
C PRO A 272 -0.80 8.33 -9.85
N GLU A 273 0.29 8.94 -9.40
CA GLU A 273 0.90 10.13 -10.01
C GLU A 273 1.36 9.90 -11.46
N LEU A 274 1.57 8.63 -11.86
CA LEU A 274 1.86 8.27 -13.25
C LEU A 274 0.71 8.63 -14.21
N GLY A 275 -0.52 8.78 -13.72
CA GLY A 275 -1.65 9.29 -14.49
C GLY A 275 -1.50 10.74 -14.97
N SER A 276 -0.50 11.48 -14.46
CA SER A 276 -0.19 12.86 -14.87
C SER A 276 0.80 12.96 -16.03
N LEU A 277 1.33 11.83 -16.53
CA LEU A 277 2.23 11.80 -17.69
C LEU A 277 1.43 11.86 -19.00
N GLU A 278 0.86 13.02 -19.32
CA GLU A 278 -0.14 13.20 -20.39
C GLU A 278 0.28 12.74 -21.80
N ALA A 279 1.58 12.75 -22.09
CA ALA A 279 2.13 12.32 -23.39
C ALA A 279 2.48 10.82 -23.42
N LEU A 280 2.23 10.08 -22.35
CA LEU A 280 2.64 8.68 -22.23
C LEU A 280 1.87 7.79 -23.21
N GLU A 281 2.61 7.09 -24.06
CA GLU A 281 2.10 6.16 -25.07
C GLU A 281 2.32 4.70 -24.63
N TYR A 282 3.40 4.44 -23.88
CA TYR A 282 3.78 3.09 -23.47
C TYR A 282 4.16 3.03 -21.99
N LEU A 283 3.39 2.26 -21.21
CA LEU A 283 3.68 2.00 -19.80
C LEU A 283 3.86 0.50 -19.57
N ALA A 284 5.07 0.08 -19.17
CA ALA A 284 5.36 -1.32 -18.89
C ALA A 284 6.13 -1.52 -17.58
N LEU A 285 5.40 -1.94 -16.53
CA LEU A 285 5.97 -2.16 -15.21
C LEU A 285 5.89 -3.64 -14.81
N GLY A 286 6.99 -4.16 -14.25
CA GLY A 286 7.01 -5.49 -13.65
C GLY A 286 6.93 -6.67 -14.63
N ILE A 287 7.41 -6.49 -15.87
CA ILE A 287 7.43 -7.58 -16.85
C ILE A 287 8.50 -8.63 -16.51
N GLY A 288 8.07 -9.84 -16.15
CA GLY A 288 8.94 -10.97 -15.82
C GLY A 288 8.44 -12.30 -16.39
N ILE A 289 9.36 -13.09 -16.92
CA ILE A 289 9.17 -14.50 -17.30
C ILE A 289 10.01 -15.36 -16.35
N GLY A 290 9.53 -15.57 -15.13
CA GLY A 290 10.17 -16.48 -14.19
C GLY A 290 9.42 -16.63 -12.87
N PRO A 291 9.52 -17.79 -12.19
CA PRO A 291 8.86 -18.06 -10.92
C PRO A 291 9.65 -17.49 -9.72
N SER A 292 10.50 -16.47 -9.89
CA SER A 292 11.28 -15.95 -8.77
C SER A 292 10.43 -14.96 -7.95
N PRO A 293 10.19 -15.22 -6.64
CA PRO A 293 9.46 -14.29 -5.78
C PRO A 293 10.33 -13.03 -5.59
N GLY A 294 9.77 -11.85 -5.91
CA GLY A 294 10.45 -10.56 -5.71
C GLY A 294 10.76 -9.75 -6.99
N PHE A 295 10.17 -10.08 -8.13
CA PHE A 295 10.30 -9.32 -9.39
C PHE A 295 8.91 -8.98 -9.93
N GLY A 296 8.54 -7.69 -9.96
CA GLY A 296 7.20 -7.20 -10.36
C GLY A 296 6.74 -5.98 -9.56
N VAL A 297 5.61 -5.39 -9.96
CA VAL A 297 4.91 -4.38 -9.15
C VAL A 297 4.60 -4.98 -7.76
N GLY A 298 4.89 -4.22 -6.69
CA GLY A 298 4.56 -4.58 -5.32
C GLY A 298 3.06 -4.70 -5.08
N ALA A 299 2.66 -5.12 -3.87
CA ALA A 299 1.24 -5.30 -3.55
C ALA A 299 0.50 -3.96 -3.58
N GLY A 300 -0.63 -3.90 -4.29
CA GLY A 300 -1.46 -2.70 -4.40
C GLY A 300 -2.50 -2.80 -5.51
N SER A 301 -3.54 -1.96 -5.43
CA SER A 301 -4.57 -1.84 -6.48
C SER A 301 -4.02 -1.16 -7.73
N ILE A 302 -4.69 -1.35 -8.86
CA ILE A 302 -4.44 -0.57 -10.07
C ILE A 302 -5.09 0.82 -9.87
N PRO A 303 -4.34 1.92 -9.97
CA PRO A 303 -4.89 3.27 -9.83
C PRO A 303 -5.85 3.62 -10.96
N VAL A 304 -6.94 4.31 -10.61
CA VAL A 304 -7.93 4.82 -11.57
C VAL A 304 -7.35 5.93 -12.46
N GLU A 305 -6.40 6.69 -11.92
CA GLU A 305 -5.74 7.83 -12.56
C GLU A 305 -5.04 7.45 -13.88
N LEU A 306 -4.64 6.18 -14.05
CA LEU A 306 -4.09 5.69 -15.30
C LEU A 306 -5.10 5.72 -16.46
N GLY A 307 -6.40 5.75 -16.17
CA GLY A 307 -7.48 5.92 -17.15
C GLY A 307 -7.52 7.30 -17.81
N ALA A 308 -6.81 8.30 -17.27
CA ALA A 308 -6.73 9.65 -17.83
C ALA A 308 -5.70 9.80 -18.97
N LEU A 309 -4.88 8.78 -19.22
CA LEU A 309 -3.78 8.83 -20.19
C LEU A 309 -4.29 8.65 -21.63
N ALA A 310 -4.86 9.72 -22.20
CA ALA A 310 -5.55 9.68 -23.50
C ALA A 310 -4.69 9.19 -24.69
N ASN A 311 -3.37 9.32 -24.60
CA ASN A 311 -2.42 8.89 -25.64
C ASN A 311 -1.87 7.46 -25.42
N LEU A 312 -2.26 6.79 -24.34
CA LEU A 312 -1.70 5.49 -23.97
C LEU A 312 -2.12 4.42 -24.98
N GLU A 313 -1.15 3.90 -25.72
CA GLU A 313 -1.35 2.83 -26.70
C GLU A 313 -1.17 1.45 -26.07
N VAL A 314 -0.28 1.33 -25.07
CA VAL A 314 0.05 0.05 -24.48
C VAL A 314 0.21 0.16 -22.97
N LEU A 315 -0.54 -0.67 -22.24
CA LEU A 315 -0.45 -0.81 -20.79
C LEU A 315 -0.11 -2.26 -20.40
N HIS A 316 1.08 -2.44 -19.84
CA HIS A 316 1.56 -3.69 -19.29
C HIS A 316 1.85 -3.55 -17.79
N LEU A 317 1.06 -4.20 -16.95
CA LEU A 317 1.30 -4.26 -15.50
C LEU A 317 1.43 -5.72 -15.06
N GLY A 318 2.51 -6.06 -14.36
CA GLY A 318 2.77 -7.42 -13.86
C GLY A 318 3.29 -7.43 -12.42
N GLY A 319 2.74 -8.30 -11.56
CA GLY A 319 3.20 -8.42 -10.17
C GLY A 319 2.09 -8.79 -9.17
N TRP A 320 2.19 -8.26 -7.96
CA TRP A 320 1.27 -8.49 -6.85
C TRP A 320 0.03 -7.59 -6.88
N LEU A 321 -0.48 -7.30 -8.08
CA LEU A 321 -1.68 -6.48 -8.28
C LEU A 321 -2.89 -7.11 -7.57
N THR A 322 -3.63 -6.30 -6.81
CA THR A 322 -4.84 -6.66 -6.05
C THR A 322 -6.04 -5.84 -6.51
N GLY A 323 -7.25 -6.21 -6.07
CA GLY A 323 -8.47 -5.44 -6.33
C GLY A 323 -9.04 -5.60 -7.76
N PRO A 324 -10.03 -4.77 -8.12
CA PRO A 324 -10.68 -4.80 -9.43
C PRO A 324 -9.83 -4.12 -10.52
N ILE A 325 -10.17 -4.40 -11.78
CA ILE A 325 -9.68 -3.63 -12.93
C ILE A 325 -10.53 -2.35 -13.00
N PRO A 326 -9.94 -1.14 -13.06
CA PRO A 326 -10.70 0.11 -13.12
C PRO A 326 -11.56 0.21 -14.40
N PRO A 327 -12.84 0.58 -14.30
CA PRO A 327 -13.69 0.78 -15.48
C PRO A 327 -13.23 1.92 -16.40
N GLU A 328 -12.50 2.90 -15.87
CA GLU A 328 -11.92 4.05 -16.58
C GLU A 328 -10.91 3.63 -17.66
N PHE A 329 -10.39 2.39 -17.61
CA PHE A 329 -9.56 1.87 -18.70
C PHE A 329 -10.33 1.76 -20.01
N GLY A 330 -11.67 1.75 -19.96
CA GLY A 330 -12.52 1.84 -21.15
C GLY A 330 -12.50 3.20 -21.86
N ASP A 331 -11.93 4.25 -21.24
CA ASP A 331 -11.84 5.60 -21.80
C ASP A 331 -10.53 5.85 -22.58
N LEU A 332 -9.59 4.90 -22.53
CA LEU A 332 -8.28 4.97 -23.19
C LEU A 332 -8.40 4.74 -24.70
N ALA A 333 -8.95 5.71 -25.43
CA ALA A 333 -9.28 5.57 -26.86
C ALA A 333 -8.11 5.18 -27.77
N ALA A 334 -6.87 5.49 -27.40
CA ALA A 334 -5.66 5.12 -28.14
C ALA A 334 -5.16 3.69 -27.86
N LEU A 335 -5.72 2.99 -26.87
CA LEU A 335 -5.18 1.73 -26.35
C LEU A 335 -5.33 0.58 -27.37
N LYS A 336 -4.19 0.01 -27.74
CA LYS A 336 -4.03 -1.14 -28.64
C LYS A 336 -3.71 -2.43 -27.90
N GLY A 337 -3.02 -2.34 -26.75
CA GLY A 337 -2.63 -3.49 -25.95
C GLY A 337 -2.84 -3.29 -24.46
N LEU A 338 -3.65 -4.16 -23.84
CA LEU A 338 -3.84 -4.21 -22.39
C LEU A 338 -3.41 -5.57 -21.85
N SER A 339 -2.47 -5.57 -20.91
CA SER A 339 -1.97 -6.79 -20.29
C SER A 339 -1.80 -6.61 -18.79
N LEU A 340 -2.68 -7.25 -18.04
CA LEU A 340 -2.74 -7.23 -16.58
C LEU A 340 -2.41 -8.63 -16.05
N ARG A 341 -1.16 -8.81 -15.60
CA ARG A 341 -0.64 -10.08 -15.11
C ARG A 341 -0.44 -10.04 -13.60
N GLY A 342 -1.54 -10.15 -12.86
CA GLY A 342 -1.56 -10.11 -11.40
C GLY A 342 -1.60 -11.49 -10.75
N TRP A 343 -1.14 -11.59 -9.50
CA TRP A 343 -1.36 -12.79 -8.67
C TRP A 343 -2.68 -12.75 -7.89
N HIS A 344 -3.29 -11.56 -7.71
CA HIS A 344 -4.44 -11.37 -6.83
C HIS A 344 -5.51 -10.39 -7.37
N LEU A 345 -5.56 -10.17 -8.68
CA LEU A 345 -6.69 -9.44 -9.29
C LEU A 345 -7.98 -10.22 -9.05
N SER A 346 -9.07 -9.49 -8.78
CA SER A 346 -10.37 -10.07 -8.41
C SER A 346 -11.53 -9.20 -8.88
N GLY A 347 -12.74 -9.74 -8.98
CA GLY A 347 -13.93 -8.97 -9.36
C GLY A 347 -14.24 -9.04 -10.86
N PRO A 348 -15.30 -8.35 -11.30
CA PRO A 348 -15.73 -8.40 -12.69
C PRO A 348 -14.75 -7.68 -13.62
N ILE A 349 -14.55 -8.23 -14.83
CA ILE A 349 -13.94 -7.50 -15.95
C ILE A 349 -14.91 -6.36 -16.33
N PRO A 350 -14.47 -5.08 -16.34
CA PRO A 350 -15.34 -3.97 -16.68
C PRO A 350 -15.92 -4.11 -18.09
N PRO A 351 -17.26 -3.99 -18.25
CA PRO A 351 -17.88 -4.00 -19.58
C PRO A 351 -17.40 -2.84 -20.47
N THR A 352 -16.93 -1.75 -19.87
CA THR A 352 -16.41 -0.55 -20.54
C THR A 352 -15.20 -0.85 -21.43
N LEU A 353 -14.46 -1.94 -21.20
CA LEU A 353 -13.38 -2.37 -22.10
C LEU A 353 -13.87 -2.67 -23.54
N GLN A 354 -15.16 -2.96 -23.73
CA GLN A 354 -15.75 -3.12 -25.07
C GLN A 354 -15.77 -1.81 -25.87
N ASN A 355 -15.62 -0.64 -25.22
CA ASN A 355 -15.62 0.66 -25.88
C ASN A 355 -14.29 0.95 -26.62
N LEU A 356 -13.24 0.17 -26.34
CA LEU A 356 -11.91 0.38 -26.88
C LEU A 356 -11.81 -0.11 -28.33
N ALA A 357 -12.18 0.76 -29.27
CA ALA A 357 -12.25 0.43 -30.70
C ALA A 357 -10.90 0.02 -31.34
N ASN A 358 -9.79 0.46 -30.75
CA ASN A 358 -8.44 0.19 -31.24
C ASN A 358 -7.76 -0.99 -30.52
N LEU A 359 -8.44 -1.65 -29.56
CA LEU A 359 -7.82 -2.70 -28.76
C LEU A 359 -7.63 -3.97 -29.60
N GLU A 360 -6.38 -4.38 -29.77
CA GLU A 360 -5.99 -5.56 -30.55
C GLU A 360 -5.63 -6.75 -29.67
N ARG A 361 -5.08 -6.49 -28.47
CA ARG A 361 -4.60 -7.52 -27.56
C ARG A 361 -5.07 -7.27 -26.13
N LEU A 362 -5.82 -8.22 -25.58
CA LEU A 362 -6.25 -8.24 -24.19
C LEU A 362 -5.75 -9.50 -23.48
N SER A 363 -4.90 -9.32 -22.48
CA SER A 363 -4.41 -10.40 -21.63
C SER A 363 -4.68 -10.07 -20.16
N ILE A 364 -5.52 -10.87 -19.51
CA ILE A 364 -5.77 -10.80 -18.07
C ILE A 364 -5.53 -12.21 -17.52
N GLY A 365 -4.62 -12.39 -16.56
CA GLY A 365 -4.42 -13.73 -16.01
C GLY A 365 -3.39 -13.88 -14.90
N THR A 366 -3.48 -15.01 -14.21
CA THR A 366 -2.50 -15.48 -13.22
C THR A 366 -1.14 -15.76 -13.85
N MET A 367 -0.05 -15.46 -13.15
CA MET A 367 1.14 -16.30 -13.32
C MET A 367 0.88 -17.58 -12.53
N SER A 368 0.65 -18.69 -13.22
CA SER A 368 0.61 -20.00 -12.59
C SER A 368 1.89 -20.23 -11.78
N ARG A 369 1.75 -20.28 -10.46
CA ARG A 369 2.73 -20.88 -9.55
C ARG A 369 2.08 -22.12 -8.94
N ALA A 370 2.91 -23.11 -8.63
CA ALA A 370 2.50 -24.36 -7.97
C ALA A 370 1.95 -24.18 -6.53
N ASP A 371 1.71 -22.94 -6.09
CA ASP A 371 1.18 -22.54 -4.78
C ASP A 371 -0.31 -22.12 -4.81
N GLY A 372 -0.99 -22.18 -5.96
CA GLY A 372 -2.46 -22.05 -6.02
C GLY A 372 -3.02 -20.64 -5.90
N GLY A 373 -2.23 -19.61 -6.25
CA GLY A 373 -2.75 -18.25 -6.47
C GLY A 373 -3.72 -18.21 -7.65
N SER A 374 -5.00 -17.97 -7.36
CA SER A 374 -6.07 -17.77 -8.36
C SER A 374 -6.33 -16.28 -8.50
N THR A 375 -6.29 -15.73 -9.73
CA THR A 375 -6.96 -14.46 -10.02
C THR A 375 -8.44 -14.76 -10.00
N ASP A 376 -9.17 -14.15 -9.08
CA ASP A 376 -10.62 -14.29 -8.96
C ASP A 376 -11.35 -13.28 -9.85
N VAL A 377 -10.86 -13.10 -11.08
CA VAL A 377 -11.51 -12.24 -12.08
C VAL A 377 -12.64 -13.02 -12.77
N CYS A 378 -13.74 -12.35 -13.07
CA CYS A 378 -14.92 -12.98 -13.66
C CYS A 378 -15.58 -12.12 -14.74
N VAL A 379 -16.46 -12.72 -15.54
CA VAL A 379 -17.20 -12.06 -16.62
C VAL A 379 -18.67 -11.90 -16.23
N GLY A 380 -19.10 -10.64 -16.12
CA GLY A 380 -20.41 -10.26 -15.57
C GLY A 380 -21.58 -10.33 -16.54
N SER A 381 -21.35 -10.32 -17.86
CA SER A 381 -22.42 -10.31 -18.87
C SER A 381 -22.15 -11.25 -20.04
N ASP A 382 -23.23 -11.71 -20.70
CA ASP A 382 -23.15 -12.52 -21.93
C ASP A 382 -22.49 -11.75 -23.08
N SER A 383 -22.77 -10.45 -23.21
CA SER A 383 -22.16 -9.57 -24.23
C SER A 383 -20.65 -9.52 -24.09
N LEU A 384 -20.16 -9.29 -22.86
CA LEU A 384 -18.72 -9.24 -22.61
C LEU A 384 -18.06 -10.61 -22.81
N ALA A 385 -18.73 -11.69 -22.42
CA ALA A 385 -18.25 -13.06 -22.67
C ALA A 385 -18.09 -13.35 -24.17
N ALA A 386 -19.09 -12.97 -24.98
CA ALA A 386 -19.04 -13.11 -26.44
C ALA A 386 -17.90 -12.26 -27.03
N TRP A 387 -17.78 -11.00 -26.63
CA TRP A 387 -16.71 -10.12 -27.10
C TRP A 387 -15.30 -10.66 -26.78
N LEU A 388 -15.08 -11.19 -25.57
CA LEU A 388 -13.79 -11.78 -25.17
C LEU A 388 -13.42 -12.99 -26.05
N VAL A 389 -14.38 -13.86 -26.36
CA VAL A 389 -14.13 -15.07 -27.16
C VAL A 389 -14.01 -14.72 -28.66
N GLU A 390 -14.96 -13.97 -29.19
CA GLU A 390 -15.12 -13.72 -30.62
C GLU A 390 -14.17 -12.64 -31.14
N THR A 391 -13.89 -11.61 -30.33
CA THR A 391 -13.05 -10.46 -30.74
C THR A 391 -11.64 -10.59 -30.17
N MET A 392 -11.51 -10.90 -28.87
CA MET A 392 -10.21 -10.95 -28.18
C MET A 392 -9.53 -12.33 -28.20
N GLY A 393 -10.17 -13.34 -28.80
CA GLY A 393 -9.58 -14.66 -29.04
C GLY A 393 -9.39 -15.50 -27.77
N TRP A 394 -10.10 -15.20 -26.69
CA TRP A 394 -10.10 -16.05 -25.49
C TRP A 394 -10.78 -17.39 -25.78
N SER A 395 -10.29 -18.47 -25.17
CA SER A 395 -11.01 -19.74 -25.18
C SER A 395 -12.22 -19.69 -24.24
N PRO A 396 -13.31 -20.43 -24.53
CA PRO A 396 -14.48 -20.50 -23.64
C PRO A 396 -14.13 -20.87 -22.19
N ASP A 397 -13.11 -21.70 -21.99
CA ASP A 397 -12.65 -22.13 -20.67
C ASP A 397 -11.97 -21.00 -19.86
N GLN A 398 -11.49 -19.94 -20.54
CA GLN A 398 -10.97 -18.74 -19.88
C GLN A 398 -12.09 -17.84 -19.33
N VAL A 399 -13.34 -18.02 -19.78
CA VAL A 399 -14.50 -17.19 -19.38
C VAL A 399 -15.15 -17.75 -18.12
N ARG A 400 -14.65 -17.32 -16.95
CA ARG A 400 -15.28 -17.61 -15.65
C ARG A 400 -16.43 -16.64 -15.39
N ARG A 401 -17.68 -17.11 -15.30
CA ARG A 401 -18.84 -16.24 -14.99
C ARG A 401 -18.80 -15.70 -13.57
N CYS A 402 -19.16 -14.43 -13.40
CA CYS A 402 -19.36 -13.84 -12.09
C CYS A 402 -20.53 -14.54 -11.41
N ARG A 403 -20.31 -15.04 -10.20
CA ARG A 403 -21.38 -15.61 -9.38
C ARG A 403 -21.94 -14.60 -8.38
N GLY A 404 -21.17 -13.54 -8.10
CA GLY A 404 -21.40 -12.60 -7.01
C GLY A 404 -21.29 -13.32 -5.66
N SER A 405 -20.51 -12.79 -4.74
CA SER A 405 -20.63 -13.21 -3.34
C SER A 405 -20.53 -12.01 -2.42
N ALA A 406 -21.20 -12.11 -1.29
CA ALA A 406 -21.12 -11.12 -0.25
C ALA A 406 -20.94 -11.82 1.11
N HIS A 407 -20.12 -11.23 1.96
CA HIS A 407 -19.80 -11.77 3.27
C HIS A 407 -19.77 -10.65 4.30
N LEU A 408 -20.24 -10.95 5.50
CA LEU A 408 -20.04 -10.11 6.67
C LEU A 408 -18.80 -10.56 7.44
N ILE A 409 -18.01 -9.60 7.91
CA ILE A 409 -16.70 -9.83 8.52
C ILE A 409 -16.59 -9.03 9.82
N GLN A 410 -16.17 -9.68 10.89
CA GLN A 410 -15.85 -9.00 12.16
C GLN A 410 -14.36 -8.97 12.48
N VAL A 411 -13.64 -10.04 12.14
CA VAL A 411 -12.20 -10.19 12.44
C VAL A 411 -11.48 -10.89 11.30
N VAL A 412 -12.11 -11.93 10.76
CA VAL A 412 -11.56 -12.74 9.67
C VAL A 412 -12.70 -13.28 8.81
N GLN A 413 -12.43 -13.39 7.52
CA GLN A 413 -13.31 -13.98 6.52
C GLN A 413 -12.67 -15.25 6.01
N SER A 414 -13.45 -16.33 5.86
CA SER A 414 -12.98 -17.53 5.19
C SER A 414 -12.96 -17.30 3.67
N ARG A 415 -12.12 -18.05 2.97
CA ARG A 415 -12.05 -17.98 1.50
C ARG A 415 -13.36 -18.39 0.83
N ASP A 416 -14.05 -19.37 1.41
CA ASP A 416 -15.18 -20.05 0.75
C ASP A 416 -16.52 -19.88 1.50
N ALA A 417 -16.53 -19.28 2.68
CA ALA A 417 -17.72 -19.22 3.55
C ALA A 417 -17.69 -18.08 4.56
N SER A 418 -18.87 -17.74 5.10
CA SER A 418 -18.98 -16.84 6.24
C SER A 418 -18.40 -17.49 7.49
N VAL A 419 -17.52 -16.77 8.19
CA VAL A 419 -17.04 -17.14 9.53
C VAL A 419 -18.16 -16.76 10.52
N PRO A 420 -18.43 -17.56 11.56
CA PRO A 420 -19.48 -17.21 12.52
C PRO A 420 -19.22 -15.83 13.14
N LEU A 421 -20.22 -14.96 13.11
CA LEU A 421 -20.17 -13.65 13.76
C LEU A 421 -20.60 -13.76 15.22
N VAL A 422 -20.13 -12.86 16.05
CA VAL A 422 -20.60 -12.67 17.42
C VAL A 422 -21.72 -11.62 17.41
N ALA A 423 -22.84 -11.95 18.04
CA ALA A 423 -24.00 -11.06 18.19
C ALA A 423 -23.62 -9.75 18.90
N ASP A 424 -24.41 -8.69 18.67
CA ASP A 424 -24.24 -7.38 19.31
C ASP A 424 -22.91 -6.68 18.97
N ARG A 425 -22.33 -7.00 17.80
CA ARG A 425 -21.10 -6.38 17.28
C ARG A 425 -21.25 -6.02 15.82
N SER A 426 -20.74 -4.85 15.43
CA SER A 426 -20.79 -4.38 14.05
C SER A 426 -19.99 -5.32 13.13
N ALA A 427 -20.38 -5.42 11.87
CA ALA A 427 -19.69 -6.24 10.88
C ALA A 427 -19.46 -5.45 9.60
N ALA A 428 -18.32 -5.64 8.95
CA ALA A 428 -18.03 -5.10 7.64
C ALA A 428 -18.66 -5.97 6.55
N LEU A 429 -19.42 -5.37 5.64
CA LEU A 429 -19.87 -6.00 4.41
C LEU A 429 -18.76 -5.96 3.37
N ARG A 430 -18.45 -7.10 2.79
CA ARG A 430 -17.54 -7.22 1.66
C ARG A 430 -18.23 -7.96 0.53
N THR A 431 -18.07 -7.44 -0.68
CA THR A 431 -18.62 -8.00 -1.91
C THR A 431 -17.49 -8.43 -2.85
N PHE A 432 -17.71 -9.52 -3.58
CA PHE A 432 -16.82 -10.06 -4.60
C PHE A 432 -17.63 -10.31 -5.85
N ASP A 433 -17.05 -10.04 -7.02
CA ASP A 433 -17.72 -10.29 -8.30
C ASP A 433 -19.09 -9.56 -8.43
N ILE A 434 -19.29 -8.46 -7.67
CA ILE A 434 -20.47 -7.60 -7.66
C ILE A 434 -20.04 -6.21 -8.11
N ALA A 435 -20.59 -5.72 -9.22
CA ALA A 435 -20.33 -4.38 -9.72
C ALA A 435 -21.23 -3.35 -9.00
N PRO A 436 -20.69 -2.25 -8.47
CA PRO A 436 -21.50 -1.15 -7.98
C PRO A 436 -22.22 -0.41 -9.13
N PRO A 437 -23.32 0.32 -8.85
CA PRO A 437 -23.99 0.40 -7.55
C PRO A 437 -24.72 -0.90 -7.20
N ALA A 438 -24.59 -1.35 -5.96
CA ALA A 438 -25.33 -2.50 -5.43
C ALA A 438 -26.03 -2.12 -4.12
N ARG A 439 -27.05 -2.88 -3.72
CA ARG A 439 -27.84 -2.65 -2.51
C ARG A 439 -27.94 -3.92 -1.69
N ALA A 440 -27.45 -3.86 -0.46
CA ALA A 440 -27.57 -4.94 0.52
C ALA A 440 -28.76 -4.70 1.45
N ARG A 441 -29.61 -5.72 1.60
CA ARG A 441 -30.77 -5.75 2.50
C ARG A 441 -30.58 -6.82 3.54
N PHE A 442 -30.96 -6.52 4.78
CA PHE A 442 -30.79 -7.38 5.92
C PHE A 442 -32.13 -7.67 6.58
N TYR A 443 -32.37 -8.92 6.91
CA TYR A 443 -33.61 -9.41 7.49
C TYR A 443 -33.36 -10.11 8.81
N LEU A 444 -34.25 -9.94 9.78
CA LEU A 444 -34.33 -10.76 10.99
C LEU A 444 -35.68 -11.45 10.99
N ASP A 445 -35.67 -12.78 11.01
CA ASP A 445 -36.86 -13.63 10.98
C ASP A 445 -37.86 -13.21 9.87
N GLY A 446 -37.33 -12.89 8.67
CA GLY A 446 -38.09 -12.46 7.49
C GLY A 446 -38.52 -10.99 7.46
N THR A 447 -38.21 -10.19 8.47
CA THR A 447 -38.51 -8.74 8.51
C THR A 447 -37.28 -7.94 8.12
N GLU A 448 -37.39 -7.02 7.14
CA GLU A 448 -36.28 -6.13 6.77
C GLU A 448 -35.96 -5.19 7.94
N VAL A 449 -34.71 -5.22 8.41
CA VAL A 449 -34.24 -4.43 9.56
C VAL A 449 -33.18 -3.40 9.20
N HIS A 450 -32.51 -3.56 8.06
CA HIS A 450 -31.47 -2.64 7.61
C HIS A 450 -31.23 -2.74 6.11
N VAL A 451 -30.79 -1.63 5.51
CA VAL A 451 -30.39 -1.53 4.10
C VAL A 451 -29.09 -0.73 4.05
N ALA A 452 -28.13 -1.21 3.26
CA ALA A 452 -26.86 -0.56 3.00
C ALA A 452 -26.59 -0.48 1.49
N ASP A 453 -26.23 0.70 1.01
CA ASP A 453 -25.78 0.87 -0.38
C ASP A 453 -24.28 0.54 -0.49
N VAL A 454 -23.91 -0.11 -1.59
CA VAL A 454 -22.55 -0.50 -1.95
C VAL A 454 -22.12 0.34 -3.13
N TYR A 455 -21.20 1.28 -2.88
CA TYR A 455 -20.67 2.20 -3.89
C TYR A 455 -19.23 1.83 -4.28
N GLU A 456 -18.86 2.20 -5.51
CA GLU A 456 -17.45 2.29 -5.92
C GLU A 456 -16.79 3.35 -5.03
N ILE A 457 -15.66 3.03 -4.41
CA ILE A 457 -15.13 3.78 -3.26
C ILE A 457 -14.88 5.25 -3.63
N ALA A 458 -15.73 6.15 -3.14
CA ALA A 458 -15.44 7.57 -2.91
C ALA A 458 -15.95 7.93 -1.51
N PHE A 459 -15.07 8.24 -0.57
CA PHE A 459 -15.46 8.69 0.76
C PHE A 459 -15.67 10.20 0.79
N ASP A 460 -16.84 10.62 1.27
CA ASP A 460 -17.12 11.98 1.70
C ASP A 460 -16.62 12.17 3.14
N ALA A 461 -15.68 13.11 3.31
CA ALA A 461 -14.97 13.37 4.54
C ALA A 461 -15.81 14.27 5.46
N ALA A 462 -16.71 13.67 6.26
CA ALA A 462 -17.49 14.44 7.24
C ALA A 462 -17.27 14.04 8.71
N GLU A 463 -16.58 12.94 9.03
CA GLU A 463 -16.19 12.66 10.42
C GLU A 463 -14.72 12.25 10.48
N GLY A 464 -13.90 13.20 10.96
CA GLY A 464 -12.46 13.16 10.89
C GLY A 464 -11.82 12.02 11.67
N GLN A 465 -11.13 11.15 10.94
CA GLN A 465 -9.73 10.79 11.16
C GLN A 465 -9.21 10.08 9.91
N ALA A 466 -8.50 10.82 9.07
CA ALA A 466 -7.75 10.26 7.95
C ALA A 466 -6.31 10.00 8.40
N MET A 467 -5.85 8.74 8.29
CA MET A 467 -4.47 8.38 7.97
C MET A 467 -4.39 6.88 7.62
N TYR A 468 -3.74 6.59 6.48
CA TYR A 468 -3.54 5.29 5.81
C TYR A 468 -4.75 4.73 5.03
N VAL A 469 -4.85 5.17 3.77
CA VAL A 469 -5.68 4.57 2.73
C VAL A 469 -4.95 3.33 2.19
N ASP A 470 -5.30 2.14 2.67
CA ASP A 470 -5.00 0.89 1.97
C ASP A 470 -6.26 0.50 1.19
N THR A 471 -6.12 0.36 -0.13
CA THR A 471 -7.16 0.48 -1.19
C THR A 471 -8.18 -0.66 -1.28
N ILE A 472 -8.64 -1.20 -0.15
CA ILE A 472 -9.77 -2.12 -0.10
C ILE A 472 -10.63 -1.72 1.10
N ALA A 473 -11.53 -0.76 0.95
CA ALA A 473 -12.52 -0.44 1.98
C ALA A 473 -13.62 -1.51 2.00
N PRO A 474 -14.27 -1.79 3.15
CA PRO A 474 -15.51 -2.57 3.15
C PRO A 474 -16.58 -1.85 2.33
N ALA A 475 -17.41 -2.62 1.64
CA ALA A 475 -18.52 -2.11 0.84
C ALA A 475 -19.54 -1.32 1.68
N ALA A 476 -19.72 -1.71 2.95
CA ALA A 476 -20.50 -0.98 3.97
C ALA A 476 -20.16 -1.49 5.38
N VAL A 477 -20.52 -0.72 6.42
CA VAL A 477 -20.46 -1.19 7.83
C VAL A 477 -21.88 -1.44 8.34
N ILE A 478 -22.13 -2.66 8.79
CA ILE A 478 -23.43 -3.11 9.31
C ILE A 478 -23.47 -2.90 10.83
N PRO A 479 -24.42 -2.11 11.36
CA PRO A 479 -24.49 -1.79 12.77
C PRO A 479 -24.67 -3.02 13.67
N ARG A 480 -24.06 -2.99 14.85
CA ARG A 480 -24.21 -4.04 15.87
C ARG A 480 -25.66 -4.42 16.25
N SER A 481 -26.59 -3.47 16.14
CA SER A 481 -28.01 -3.71 16.42
C SER A 481 -28.67 -4.65 15.40
N VAL A 482 -28.09 -4.75 14.19
CA VAL A 482 -28.55 -5.62 13.10
C VAL A 482 -27.96 -7.03 13.23
N VAL A 483 -26.72 -7.14 13.72
CA VAL A 483 -25.99 -8.41 13.85
C VAL A 483 -26.52 -9.23 15.02
N GLN A 484 -27.59 -9.97 14.77
CA GLN A 484 -28.30 -10.83 15.74
C GLN A 484 -28.48 -12.26 15.19
N PRO A 485 -28.66 -13.28 16.06
CA PRO A 485 -29.07 -14.61 15.63
C PRO A 485 -30.35 -14.55 14.77
N GLY A 486 -30.39 -15.29 13.67
CA GLY A 486 -31.48 -15.23 12.69
C GLY A 486 -31.29 -14.19 11.57
N LEU A 487 -30.14 -13.51 11.52
CA LEU A 487 -29.82 -12.54 10.47
C LEU A 487 -29.71 -13.23 9.10
N GLU A 488 -30.36 -12.63 8.11
CA GLU A 488 -30.26 -13.00 6.71
C GLU A 488 -29.89 -11.78 5.86
N MET A 489 -29.21 -12.01 4.74
CA MET A 489 -28.75 -10.95 3.84
C MET A 489 -29.08 -11.27 2.38
N VAL A 490 -29.39 -10.22 1.63
CA VAL A 490 -29.49 -10.23 0.17
C VAL A 490 -28.71 -9.03 -0.37
N VAL A 491 -27.96 -9.21 -1.46
CA VAL A 491 -27.29 -8.12 -2.19
C VAL A 491 -27.78 -8.12 -3.63
N GLU A 492 -28.27 -6.99 -4.12
CA GLU A 492 -28.87 -6.82 -5.45
C GLU A 492 -28.10 -5.76 -6.23
N TRP A 493 -27.88 -5.98 -7.53
CA TRP A 493 -27.27 -5.00 -8.45
C TRP A 493 -27.87 -5.17 -9.85
N ASP A 494 -27.60 -4.26 -10.78
CA ASP A 494 -28.24 -4.23 -12.10
C ASP A 494 -28.09 -5.54 -12.90
N GLN A 495 -27.00 -6.27 -12.69
CA GLN A 495 -26.69 -7.50 -13.42
C GLN A 495 -27.00 -8.78 -12.62
N GLY A 496 -27.53 -8.69 -11.39
CA GLY A 496 -27.81 -9.89 -10.61
C GLY A 496 -28.12 -9.69 -9.13
N ARG A 497 -28.12 -10.82 -8.41
CA ARG A 497 -28.42 -10.89 -6.99
C ARG A 497 -27.62 -11.99 -6.32
N PHE A 498 -27.24 -11.77 -5.06
CA PHE A 498 -26.64 -12.75 -4.17
C PHE A 498 -27.45 -12.90 -2.87
N PRO A 499 -27.78 -14.13 -2.45
CA PRO A 499 -27.70 -15.35 -3.23
C PRO A 499 -28.70 -15.31 -4.41
N GLN A 500 -28.51 -16.16 -5.42
CA GLN A 500 -29.37 -16.16 -6.63
C GLN A 500 -30.86 -16.36 -6.30
N GLU A 501 -31.15 -17.15 -5.27
CA GLU A 501 -32.51 -17.37 -4.74
C GLU A 501 -32.51 -17.26 -3.21
N GLY A 502 -33.63 -16.82 -2.63
CA GLY A 502 -33.78 -16.70 -1.17
C GLY A 502 -32.85 -15.67 -0.52
N CYS A 503 -32.55 -15.82 0.76
CA CYS A 503 -31.62 -14.97 1.50
C CYS A 503 -30.43 -15.81 1.99
N GLN A 504 -29.24 -15.21 2.11
CA GLN A 504 -28.11 -15.86 2.75
C GLN A 504 -28.27 -15.77 4.26
N THR A 505 -28.47 -16.90 4.92
CA THR A 505 -28.42 -16.96 6.38
C THR A 505 -27.01 -16.68 6.88
N ILE A 506 -26.88 -15.73 7.79
CA ILE A 506 -25.62 -15.37 8.44
C ILE A 506 -25.54 -16.10 9.78
N ASN A 507 -24.46 -16.86 9.98
CA ASN A 507 -24.22 -17.56 11.24
C ASN A 507 -23.79 -16.57 12.32
N VAL A 508 -24.75 -16.05 13.09
CA VAL A 508 -24.50 -15.15 14.22
C VAL A 508 -24.73 -15.90 15.53
N VAL A 509 -23.77 -15.81 16.45
CA VAL A 509 -23.82 -16.52 17.73
C VAL A 509 -23.70 -15.61 18.94
N ARG A 510 -24.40 -15.99 20.00
CA ARG A 510 -24.32 -15.32 21.29
C ARG A 510 -23.25 -16.00 22.15
N LEU A 511 -22.34 -15.20 22.69
CA LEU A 511 -21.33 -15.64 23.65
C LEU A 511 -21.48 -14.82 24.93
N PRO A 512 -21.24 -15.40 26.12
CA PRO A 512 -21.09 -14.59 27.33
C PRO A 512 -19.86 -13.68 27.22
N PRO A 513 -19.73 -12.65 28.07
CA PRO A 513 -18.50 -11.89 28.17
C PRO A 513 -17.28 -12.79 28.50
N LEU A 514 -16.11 -12.44 27.99
CA LEU A 514 -14.83 -13.01 28.41
C LEU A 514 -14.39 -12.25 29.66
N GLU A 515 -14.58 -12.84 30.83
CA GLU A 515 -14.01 -12.30 32.07
C GLU A 515 -12.51 -12.58 32.11
N LEU A 516 -11.69 -11.53 32.11
CA LEU A 516 -10.24 -11.60 32.16
C LEU A 516 -9.72 -10.80 33.37
N THR A 517 -8.90 -11.42 34.21
CA THR A 517 -8.19 -10.74 35.29
C THR A 517 -6.71 -10.66 34.96
N LEU A 518 -6.17 -9.45 34.80
CA LEU A 518 -4.75 -9.21 34.60
C LEU A 518 -4.06 -9.08 35.96
N VAL A 519 -3.00 -9.85 36.18
CA VAL A 519 -2.26 -9.90 37.45
C VAL A 519 -0.84 -9.40 37.23
N PRO A 520 -0.45 -8.20 37.70
CA PRO A 520 0.93 -7.73 37.61
C PRO A 520 1.83 -8.59 38.51
N LEU A 521 2.79 -9.30 37.93
CA LEU A 521 3.72 -10.18 38.62
C LEU A 521 5.14 -9.58 38.61
N VAL A 522 5.76 -9.48 39.79
CA VAL A 522 7.16 -9.03 39.91
C VAL A 522 7.99 -10.10 40.62
N SER A 523 9.18 -10.41 40.07
CA SER A 523 10.16 -11.29 40.72
C SER A 523 11.30 -10.51 41.38
N SER A 524 11.80 -11.00 42.52
CA SER A 524 12.95 -10.41 43.23
C SER A 524 14.26 -10.72 42.51
N ASN A 525 14.69 -9.83 41.63
CA ASN A 525 16.10 -9.52 41.51
C ASN A 525 16.31 -8.17 42.23
N PRO A 526 17.12 -8.09 43.31
CA PRO A 526 17.22 -6.91 44.20
C PRO A 526 17.79 -5.63 43.55
N HIS A 527 17.81 -5.53 42.22
CA HIS A 527 18.27 -4.39 41.43
C HIS A 527 17.14 -3.60 40.74
N ARG A 528 15.86 -3.96 40.92
CA ARG A 528 14.74 -3.22 40.31
C ARG A 528 14.18 -2.19 41.30
N ASP A 529 14.46 -0.92 41.00
CA ASP A 529 14.00 0.28 41.70
C ASP A 529 12.46 0.42 41.68
N ASP A 530 11.87 1.13 42.64
CA ASP A 530 10.42 1.39 42.80
C ASP A 530 9.78 1.91 41.50
N SER A 531 10.58 2.61 40.68
CA SER A 531 10.16 3.12 39.38
C SER A 531 9.79 2.02 38.37
N PHE A 532 10.41 0.83 38.43
CA PHE A 532 10.07 -0.29 37.55
C PHE A 532 8.72 -0.90 37.91
N THR A 533 8.51 -1.17 39.20
CA THR A 533 7.26 -1.71 39.75
C THR A 533 6.08 -0.82 39.41
N ARG A 534 6.25 0.50 39.58
CA ARG A 534 5.23 1.49 39.20
C ARG A 534 4.90 1.45 37.71
N ARG A 535 5.91 1.39 36.84
CA ARG A 535 5.71 1.31 35.39
C ARG A 535 4.92 0.06 34.96
N LEU A 536 5.20 -1.09 35.58
CA LEU A 536 4.48 -2.33 35.26
C LEU A 536 2.99 -2.23 35.65
N VAL A 537 2.69 -1.67 36.84
CA VAL A 537 1.31 -1.48 37.28
C VAL A 537 0.59 -0.50 36.36
N GLU A 538 1.21 0.64 36.06
CA GLU A 538 0.67 1.63 35.11
C GLU A 538 0.39 1.00 33.73
N GLN A 539 1.30 0.15 33.24
CA GLN A 539 1.13 -0.57 31.98
C GLN A 539 -0.06 -1.54 32.03
N VAL A 540 -0.21 -2.33 33.10
CA VAL A 540 -1.32 -3.29 33.26
C VAL A 540 -2.66 -2.58 33.40
N ASP A 541 -2.71 -1.47 34.16
CA ASP A 541 -3.91 -0.65 34.29
C ASP A 541 -4.30 0.00 32.95
N GLN A 542 -3.31 0.48 32.19
CA GLN A 542 -3.54 1.00 30.84
C GLN A 542 -4.08 -0.09 29.90
N MET A 543 -3.44 -1.27 29.88
CA MET A 543 -3.87 -2.44 29.10
C MET A 543 -5.33 -2.81 29.39
N ALA A 544 -5.73 -2.84 30.67
CA ALA A 544 -7.11 -3.14 31.05
C ALA A 544 -8.10 -2.04 30.66
N ALA A 545 -7.70 -0.76 30.80
CA ALA A 545 -8.54 0.37 30.39
C ALA A 545 -8.80 0.36 28.88
N GLU A 546 -7.77 0.10 28.07
CA GLU A 546 -7.86 0.02 26.60
C GLU A 546 -8.78 -1.12 26.16
N LEU A 547 -8.61 -2.31 26.73
CA LEU A 547 -9.46 -3.46 26.45
C LEU A 547 -10.93 -3.25 26.83
N ASN A 548 -11.22 -2.52 27.92
CA ASN A 548 -12.58 -2.26 28.39
C ASN A 548 -13.28 -1.11 27.63
N GLN A 549 -12.56 -0.07 27.22
CA GLN A 549 -13.18 1.16 26.70
C GLN A 549 -13.43 1.17 25.19
N VAL A 550 -12.51 0.63 24.39
CA VAL A 550 -12.53 0.90 22.93
C VAL A 550 -12.54 -0.39 22.10
N GLY A 551 -12.25 -1.56 22.68
CA GLY A 551 -11.96 -2.76 21.89
C GLY A 551 -10.74 -2.56 20.97
N PHE A 552 -9.87 -1.62 21.33
CA PHE A 552 -8.54 -1.47 20.77
C PHE A 552 -7.56 -2.20 21.68
N GLY A 553 -6.62 -2.90 21.05
CA GLY A 553 -5.85 -4.01 21.62
C GLY A 553 -4.96 -3.66 22.80
N LEU A 554 -4.33 -4.70 23.34
CA LEU A 554 -3.45 -4.64 24.50
C LEU A 554 -2.20 -3.76 24.34
N LEU A 555 -1.95 -3.14 23.19
CA LEU A 555 -0.83 -2.22 22.97
C LEU A 555 -1.15 -1.25 21.80
N PRO A 556 -0.61 -0.02 21.80
CA PRO A 556 -0.79 0.99 20.74
C PRO A 556 -0.43 0.54 19.31
N ALA A 557 0.30 -0.57 19.14
CA ALA A 557 0.82 -0.99 17.84
C ALA A 557 0.01 -2.10 17.13
N HIS A 558 -0.88 -2.84 17.81
CA HIS A 558 -1.23 -4.18 17.30
C HIS A 558 -2.72 -4.57 17.21
N GLY A 559 -3.66 -3.87 17.86
CA GLY A 559 -5.09 -4.19 17.77
C GLY A 559 -5.45 -5.56 18.36
N CYS A 560 -6.66 -5.77 18.89
CA CYS A 560 -6.98 -7.07 19.49
C CYS A 560 -7.43 -8.09 18.44
N ARG A 561 -6.74 -9.24 18.39
CA ARG A 561 -6.80 -10.22 17.29
C ARG A 561 -7.57 -11.50 17.61
N LEU A 562 -7.91 -11.76 18.88
CA LEU A 562 -8.72 -12.91 19.32
C LEU A 562 -10.17 -12.51 19.58
N PRO A 563 -11.17 -13.40 19.43
CA PRO A 563 -12.50 -13.16 19.97
C PRO A 563 -12.50 -13.30 21.51
N PRO A 564 -13.12 -12.36 22.24
CA PRO A 564 -14.07 -11.33 21.80
C PRO A 564 -13.47 -9.92 21.70
N CYS A 565 -12.19 -9.81 21.41
CA CYS A 565 -11.38 -8.67 21.77
C CYS A 565 -11.40 -7.47 20.78
N GLY A 566 -12.02 -7.59 19.60
CA GLY A 566 -12.10 -6.49 18.62
C GLY A 566 -13.00 -5.28 19.00
N PRO A 567 -13.00 -4.21 18.19
CA PRO A 567 -13.71 -2.96 18.44
C PRO A 567 -15.20 -3.11 18.73
N GLY A 568 -15.72 -2.33 19.68
CA GLY A 568 -17.13 -2.33 20.08
C GLY A 568 -17.55 -3.52 20.96
N SER A 569 -16.59 -4.24 21.56
CA SER A 569 -16.79 -5.39 22.44
C SER A 569 -17.40 -5.02 23.79
N PHE A 570 -18.72 -5.11 23.91
CA PHE A 570 -19.41 -5.38 25.20
C PHE A 570 -19.26 -6.85 25.63
N GLY A 571 -18.13 -7.47 25.30
CA GLY A 571 -17.92 -8.91 25.36
C GLY A 571 -16.62 -9.33 26.04
N VAL A 572 -15.81 -8.40 26.55
CA VAL A 572 -14.68 -8.67 27.47
C VAL A 572 -14.93 -7.83 28.71
N GLU A 573 -14.77 -8.42 29.89
CA GLU A 573 -14.68 -7.67 31.15
C GLU A 573 -13.28 -7.87 31.71
N VAL A 574 -12.44 -6.83 31.62
CA VAL A 574 -11.08 -6.88 32.14
C VAL A 574 -11.00 -6.24 33.51
N LYS A 575 -10.43 -6.96 34.47
CA LYS A 575 -10.15 -6.46 35.82
C LYS A 575 -8.64 -6.47 36.04
N THR A 576 -8.11 -5.46 36.71
CA THR A 576 -6.73 -5.51 37.19
C THR A 576 -6.72 -6.00 38.63
N HIS A 577 -5.85 -6.98 38.88
CA HIS A 577 -5.50 -7.39 40.22
C HIS A 577 -4.37 -6.47 40.73
N PRO A 578 -4.31 -6.15 42.03
CA PRO A 578 -3.15 -5.45 42.57
C PRO A 578 -1.87 -6.28 42.38
N ILE A 579 -0.73 -5.60 42.45
CA ILE A 579 0.57 -6.23 42.23
C ILE A 579 0.83 -7.41 43.17
N ILE A 580 1.43 -8.47 42.62
CA ILE A 580 1.87 -9.65 43.36
C ILE A 580 3.40 -9.79 43.26
N GLY A 581 4.05 -9.88 44.41
CA GLY A 581 5.45 -10.31 44.49
C GLY A 581 5.56 -11.84 44.45
N VAL A 582 6.27 -12.37 43.46
CA VAL A 582 6.62 -13.80 43.37
C VAL A 582 8.12 -13.93 43.61
N PHE A 583 8.50 -14.45 44.76
CA PHE A 583 9.88 -14.41 45.25
C PHE A 583 10.42 -15.82 45.47
N GLU A 584 11.62 -16.09 44.97
CA GLU A 584 12.26 -17.40 45.06
C GLU A 584 13.73 -17.23 45.43
N THR A 585 14.15 -17.90 46.51
CA THR A 585 15.52 -17.77 47.08
C THR A 585 16.57 -18.59 46.31
N ASN A 586 16.14 -19.54 45.47
CA ASN A 586 17.03 -20.40 44.69
C ASN A 586 17.06 -20.01 43.20
N GLN A 587 18.06 -19.20 42.81
CA GLN A 587 18.24 -18.67 41.45
C GLN A 587 18.29 -19.72 40.31
N ARG A 588 18.43 -21.03 40.62
CA ARG A 588 18.33 -22.09 39.61
C ARG A 588 16.89 -22.44 39.21
N ARG A 589 15.88 -22.14 40.04
CA ARG A 589 14.44 -22.34 39.74
C ARG A 589 13.67 -21.03 39.52
N VAL A 590 14.24 -19.87 39.86
CA VAL A 590 13.66 -18.51 39.64
C VAL A 590 13.34 -18.21 38.16
N HIS A 591 13.81 -19.05 37.23
CA HIS A 591 13.60 -18.90 35.79
C HIS A 591 12.74 -20.00 35.15
N SER A 592 12.13 -20.88 35.94
CA SER A 592 11.19 -21.85 35.39
C SER A 592 9.86 -21.13 35.11
N ALA A 593 9.50 -21.05 33.84
CA ALA A 593 8.30 -20.40 33.34
C ALA A 593 7.02 -20.91 34.05
N GLU A 594 7.03 -22.15 34.55
CA GLU A 594 5.94 -22.81 35.28
C GLU A 594 5.66 -22.16 36.65
N THR A 595 6.65 -21.47 37.23
CA THR A 595 6.54 -20.85 38.55
C THR A 595 5.50 -19.73 38.59
N PHE A 596 5.49 -18.87 37.57
CA PHE A 596 4.50 -17.80 37.43
C PHE A 596 3.11 -18.37 37.13
N LEU A 597 3.04 -19.39 36.27
CA LEU A 597 1.78 -20.07 35.94
C LEU A 597 1.13 -20.68 37.20
N GLY A 598 1.92 -21.38 38.01
CA GLY A 598 1.46 -21.95 39.28
C GLY A 598 1.01 -20.88 40.28
N ALA A 599 1.73 -19.76 40.37
CA ALA A 599 1.35 -18.63 41.23
C ALA A 599 -0.02 -18.05 40.83
N VAL A 600 -0.25 -17.76 39.54
CA VAL A 600 -1.55 -17.26 39.05
C VAL A 600 -2.66 -18.27 39.33
N GLY A 601 -2.37 -19.57 39.15
CA GLY A 601 -3.30 -20.64 39.49
C GLY A 601 -3.70 -20.64 40.96
N VAL A 602 -2.73 -20.56 41.88
CA VAL A 602 -2.97 -20.50 43.33
C VAL A 602 -3.79 -19.26 43.71
N ILE A 603 -3.41 -18.08 43.21
CA ILE A 603 -4.14 -16.83 43.49
C ILE A 603 -5.60 -16.95 43.05
N ARG A 604 -5.83 -17.43 41.82
CA ARG A 604 -7.18 -17.64 41.29
C ARG A 604 -8.01 -18.56 42.20
N GLN A 605 -7.43 -19.65 42.71
CA GLN A 605 -8.16 -20.57 43.61
C GLN A 605 -8.45 -19.96 44.97
N LEU A 606 -7.46 -19.30 45.60
CA LEU A 606 -7.61 -18.68 46.91
C LEU A 606 -8.66 -17.58 46.92
N GLU A 607 -8.75 -16.81 45.84
CA GLU A 607 -9.66 -15.66 45.75
C GLU A 607 -11.02 -16.00 45.13
N GLY A 608 -11.29 -17.29 44.84
CA GLY A 608 -12.53 -17.71 44.20
C GLY A 608 -12.74 -17.11 42.80
N GLY A 609 -11.65 -16.89 42.07
CA GLY A 609 -11.67 -16.22 40.78
C GLY A 609 -12.45 -17.00 39.72
N THR A 610 -13.40 -16.32 39.08
CA THR A 610 -14.06 -16.78 37.84
C THR A 610 -13.30 -16.30 36.61
N GLY A 611 -13.63 -16.85 35.45
CA GLY A 611 -13.01 -16.45 34.18
C GLY A 611 -11.53 -16.84 34.05
N TYR A 612 -10.85 -16.10 33.18
CA TYR A 612 -9.45 -16.27 32.80
C TYR A 612 -8.56 -15.34 33.64
N TRP A 613 -7.42 -15.85 34.09
CA TRP A 613 -6.45 -15.12 34.90
C TRP A 613 -5.10 -15.15 34.21
N MET A 614 -4.57 -13.98 33.90
CA MET A 614 -3.33 -13.81 33.15
C MET A 614 -2.32 -13.03 33.96
N GLY A 615 -1.19 -13.65 34.28
CA GLY A 615 -0.04 -12.97 34.85
C GLY A 615 0.65 -12.10 33.81
N ILE A 616 0.92 -10.83 34.11
CA ILE A 616 1.70 -9.93 33.27
C ILE A 616 3.02 -9.62 33.96
N VAL A 617 4.13 -9.94 33.30
CA VAL A 617 5.49 -9.65 33.79
C VAL A 617 6.14 -8.55 32.95
N GLY A 618 6.97 -7.69 33.56
CA GLY A 618 7.65 -6.61 32.83
C GLY A 618 9.07 -6.96 32.36
N GLY A 619 9.36 -6.74 31.07
CA GLY A 619 10.68 -6.90 30.45
C GLY A 619 10.57 -7.09 28.92
N GLU A 620 11.70 -7.06 28.20
CA GLU A 620 11.78 -7.48 26.79
C GLU A 620 12.13 -8.99 26.75
N GLY A 621 11.26 -9.83 26.19
CA GLY A 621 11.58 -11.26 25.99
C GLY A 621 10.42 -12.10 25.42
N PRO A 622 10.69 -13.11 24.57
CA PRO A 622 9.67 -13.88 23.87
C PRO A 622 9.16 -15.07 24.70
N GLY A 623 8.50 -14.83 25.84
CA GLY A 623 8.05 -15.92 26.69
C GLY A 623 6.76 -15.64 27.46
N GLY A 624 5.80 -16.54 27.30
CA GLY A 624 4.65 -16.76 28.15
C GLY A 624 4.39 -18.26 28.29
N LEU A 625 3.46 -18.64 29.17
CA LEU A 625 2.91 -19.99 29.22
C LEU A 625 1.43 -19.93 29.50
N ALA A 626 0.72 -20.95 29.05
CA ALA A 626 -0.70 -21.11 29.30
C ALA A 626 -1.08 -22.57 29.53
N VAL A 627 -2.05 -22.78 30.41
CA VAL A 627 -2.74 -24.07 30.48
C VAL A 627 -3.65 -24.20 29.25
N VAL A 628 -3.39 -25.19 28.40
CA VAL A 628 -4.12 -25.39 27.14
C VAL A 628 -5.57 -25.74 27.44
N GLY A 629 -6.49 -24.91 26.95
CA GLY A 629 -7.92 -25.01 27.26
C GLY A 629 -8.27 -24.76 28.72
N GLY A 630 -7.35 -24.22 29.52
CA GLY A 630 -7.55 -23.85 30.93
C GLY A 630 -7.87 -22.37 31.13
N TYR A 631 -7.79 -21.91 32.38
CA TYR A 631 -8.15 -20.53 32.78
C TYR A 631 -6.97 -19.69 33.24
N VAL A 632 -5.75 -20.19 33.12
CA VAL A 632 -4.56 -19.60 33.72
C VAL A 632 -3.45 -19.52 32.68
N SER A 633 -2.86 -18.34 32.56
CA SER A 633 -1.69 -18.06 31.73
C SER A 633 -0.82 -17.01 32.39
N TRP A 634 0.39 -16.82 31.87
CA TRP A 634 1.16 -15.61 32.10
C TRP A 634 1.97 -15.28 30.84
N SER A 635 2.25 -14.00 30.63
CA SER A 635 3.02 -13.54 29.48
C SER A 635 3.66 -12.18 29.73
N ALA A 636 4.59 -11.80 28.86
CA ALA A 636 4.89 -10.40 28.64
C ALA A 636 3.72 -9.73 27.88
N PRO A 637 3.51 -8.40 28.02
CA PRO A 637 2.43 -7.67 27.36
C PRO A 637 2.30 -7.94 25.85
N GLU A 638 3.43 -8.06 25.13
CA GLU A 638 3.50 -8.24 23.69
C GLU A 638 3.06 -9.64 23.19
N SER A 639 2.97 -10.62 24.08
CA SER A 639 2.60 -12.01 23.75
C SER A 639 1.34 -12.48 24.50
N ALA A 640 0.66 -11.57 25.20
CA ALA A 640 -0.53 -11.87 26.00
C ALA A 640 -1.65 -12.53 25.18
N GLU A 641 -1.90 -12.06 23.96
CA GLU A 641 -2.91 -12.65 23.08
C GLU A 641 -2.54 -14.07 22.66
N HIS A 642 -1.27 -14.36 22.41
CA HIS A 642 -0.84 -15.72 22.07
C HIS A 642 -1.18 -16.70 23.20
N GLU A 643 -0.82 -16.35 24.44
CA GLU A 643 -1.08 -17.18 25.61
C GLU A 643 -2.58 -17.30 25.95
N LEU A 644 -3.36 -16.24 25.72
CA LEU A 644 -4.81 -16.33 25.80
C LEU A 644 -5.36 -17.30 24.76
N GLY A 645 -4.77 -17.35 23.57
CA GLY A 645 -5.10 -18.33 22.54
C GLY A 645 -5.00 -19.77 23.03
N HIS A 646 -3.94 -20.10 23.76
CA HIS A 646 -3.81 -21.42 24.41
C HIS A 646 -4.87 -21.68 25.46
N ASN A 647 -5.23 -20.71 26.31
CA ASN A 647 -6.36 -20.86 27.23
C ASN A 647 -7.69 -21.10 26.49
N LEU A 648 -7.85 -20.59 25.27
CA LEU A 648 -8.98 -20.87 24.37
C LEU A 648 -8.84 -22.20 23.61
N GLY A 649 -7.87 -23.04 23.97
CA GLY A 649 -7.64 -24.36 23.42
C GLY A 649 -6.96 -24.38 22.05
N LEU A 650 -6.35 -23.26 21.63
CA LEU A 650 -5.58 -23.20 20.40
C LEU A 650 -4.20 -23.85 20.60
N ARG A 651 -3.64 -24.38 19.52
CA ARG A 651 -2.28 -24.95 19.46
C ARG A 651 -1.54 -24.32 18.28
N HIS A 652 -0.22 -24.48 18.23
CA HIS A 652 0.57 -23.88 17.16
C HIS A 652 0.32 -24.55 15.82
N PRO A 653 0.32 -23.81 14.70
CA PRO A 653 0.22 -24.39 13.38
C PRO A 653 1.50 -25.15 13.01
N PRO A 654 1.43 -26.13 12.10
CA PRO A 654 2.57 -26.93 11.66
C PRO A 654 3.52 -26.09 10.80
N ASN A 655 4.82 -26.25 11.03
CA ASN A 655 5.88 -25.54 10.32
C ASN A 655 6.29 -26.26 9.01
N PRO A 656 6.28 -25.60 7.83
CA PRO A 656 6.73 -26.20 6.57
C PRO A 656 8.22 -25.90 6.27
N ALA A 657 9.15 -26.52 7.00
CA ALA A 657 10.62 -26.70 6.76
C ALA A 657 11.36 -26.51 8.10
N ILE A 658 12.27 -27.34 8.63
CA ILE A 658 13.26 -28.28 8.08
C ILE A 658 13.96 -27.78 6.81
N ASN A 659 14.50 -26.57 6.88
CA ASN A 659 15.60 -26.12 6.04
C ASN A 659 16.89 -26.36 6.83
N ARG A 660 17.83 -27.10 6.22
CA ARG A 660 19.12 -27.59 6.75
C ARG A 660 20.12 -26.49 7.17
N ARG A 661 19.69 -25.40 7.81
CA ARG A 661 20.55 -24.28 8.23
C ARG A 661 20.24 -23.69 9.62
N GLY A 662 19.34 -24.27 10.42
CA GLY A 662 19.20 -23.95 11.84
C GLY A 662 18.75 -22.51 12.10
N GLU A 663 17.48 -22.22 11.83
CA GLU A 663 16.85 -20.95 12.19
C GLU A 663 15.68 -21.24 13.15
N TRP A 664 15.73 -20.61 14.33
CA TRP A 664 14.83 -20.42 15.50
C TRP A 664 13.40 -21.01 15.60
N CYS A 665 12.87 -21.70 14.60
CA CYS A 665 11.56 -22.37 14.60
C CYS A 665 11.58 -23.84 15.07
N ASP A 666 12.75 -24.38 15.42
CA ASP A 666 12.97 -25.83 15.58
C ASP A 666 12.61 -26.39 16.99
N ALA A 667 12.07 -25.57 17.90
CA ALA A 667 11.92 -25.95 19.32
C ALA A 667 10.47 -26.14 19.79
N VAL A 668 9.46 -25.95 18.94
CA VAL A 668 8.04 -26.02 19.34
C VAL A 668 7.54 -27.45 19.18
N ILE A 669 6.90 -27.99 20.22
CA ILE A 669 6.72 -29.44 20.37
C ILE A 669 5.23 -29.85 20.28
N THR A 670 4.28 -28.91 20.33
CA THR A 670 2.83 -29.21 20.29
C THR A 670 2.15 -28.54 19.09
N PHE A 671 1.91 -29.30 18.03
CA PHE A 671 1.30 -28.80 16.79
C PHE A 671 -0.16 -29.21 16.65
N ASP A 672 -0.94 -28.35 16.01
CA ASP A 672 -2.24 -28.67 15.46
C ASP A 672 -2.07 -29.31 14.07
N SER A 673 -2.02 -30.64 14.01
CA SER A 673 -1.86 -31.36 12.72
C SER A 673 -2.97 -31.08 11.72
N ASP A 674 -4.12 -30.59 12.18
CA ASP A 674 -5.30 -30.33 11.37
C ASP A 674 -5.35 -28.87 10.87
N TYR A 675 -4.34 -28.05 11.19
CA TYR A 675 -4.29 -26.68 10.75
C TYR A 675 -4.09 -26.60 9.22
N PRO A 676 -4.99 -25.93 8.48
CA PRO A 676 -5.08 -26.10 7.03
C PRO A 676 -4.10 -25.25 6.23
N TYR A 677 -3.48 -24.24 6.86
CA TYR A 677 -2.69 -23.24 6.13
C TYR A 677 -1.20 -23.48 6.25
N ARG A 678 -0.56 -23.64 5.10
CA ARG A 678 0.88 -23.85 4.98
C ARG A 678 1.65 -22.65 5.56
N GLY A 679 2.64 -22.91 6.41
CA GLY A 679 3.52 -21.85 6.92
C GLY A 679 3.06 -21.22 8.21
N GLY A 680 2.01 -21.74 8.84
CA GLY A 680 1.37 -21.05 9.95
C GLY A 680 0.87 -19.68 9.54
N ARG A 681 0.34 -19.54 8.32
CA ARG A 681 -0.27 -18.30 7.82
C ARG A 681 -1.76 -18.30 8.10
N ILE A 682 -2.41 -17.14 8.06
CA ILE A 682 -3.85 -17.05 8.33
C ILE A 682 -4.74 -17.63 7.23
N GLY A 683 -4.25 -17.69 5.98
CA GLY A 683 -4.90 -18.33 4.84
C GLY A 683 -6.22 -17.70 4.37
N ALA A 684 -6.66 -16.65 5.06
CA ALA A 684 -7.94 -15.99 4.88
C ALA A 684 -7.78 -14.49 5.16
N TRP A 685 -8.66 -13.65 4.61
CA TRP A 685 -8.53 -12.20 4.82
C TRP A 685 -8.97 -11.83 6.24
N GLY A 686 -8.09 -11.17 7.00
CA GLY A 686 -8.45 -10.50 8.23
C GLY A 686 -9.04 -9.12 7.97
N TYR A 687 -9.74 -8.56 8.96
CA TYR A 687 -10.20 -7.18 8.91
C TYR A 687 -9.97 -6.53 10.27
N ASP A 688 -9.13 -5.50 10.29
CA ASP A 688 -8.85 -4.71 11.48
C ASP A 688 -9.91 -3.60 11.54
N LEU A 689 -10.86 -3.72 12.47
CA LEU A 689 -11.87 -2.69 12.69
C LEU A 689 -11.29 -1.45 13.37
N GLY A 690 -10.12 -1.56 14.01
CA GLY A 690 -9.51 -0.46 14.74
C GLY A 690 -8.78 0.49 13.81
N TYR A 691 -8.09 -0.08 12.82
CA TYR A 691 -7.57 0.61 11.66
C TYR A 691 -8.27 0.02 10.45
N PRO A 692 -9.35 0.61 9.90
CA PRO A 692 -10.28 -0.02 8.94
C PRO A 692 -9.60 -0.49 7.65
N ARG A 693 -8.90 -1.63 7.74
CA ARG A 693 -7.99 -2.17 6.72
C ARG A 693 -8.04 -3.69 6.72
N PHE A 694 -7.84 -4.28 5.56
CA PHE A 694 -7.77 -5.73 5.42
C PHE A 694 -6.38 -6.26 5.76
N VAL A 695 -6.36 -7.43 6.37
CA VAL A 695 -5.13 -8.17 6.69
C VAL A 695 -4.97 -9.31 5.66
N PRO A 696 -3.84 -9.37 4.94
CA PRO A 696 -3.70 -10.31 3.83
C PRO A 696 -3.61 -11.77 4.29
N PRO A 697 -4.12 -12.74 3.50
CA PRO A 697 -4.07 -14.18 3.81
C PRO A 697 -2.67 -14.73 4.08
N ASN A 698 -1.63 -14.04 3.61
CA ASN A 698 -0.25 -14.43 3.81
C ASN A 698 0.32 -14.01 5.18
N THR A 699 -0.41 -13.24 5.98
CA THR A 699 0.02 -12.80 7.31
C THR A 699 0.26 -14.02 8.22
N PRO A 700 1.32 -14.03 9.05
CA PRO A 700 1.54 -15.09 10.04
C PRO A 700 0.37 -15.19 11.02
N ASP A 701 -0.04 -16.42 11.35
CA ASP A 701 -1.10 -16.68 12.31
C ASP A 701 -0.67 -16.30 13.74
N LEU A 702 -1.58 -15.81 14.56
CA LEU A 702 -1.33 -15.42 15.95
C LEU A 702 -0.61 -16.53 16.75
N MET A 703 -0.94 -17.78 16.50
CA MET A 703 -0.36 -18.93 17.17
C MET A 703 0.95 -19.40 16.52
N THR A 704 1.59 -18.63 15.63
CA THR A 704 2.86 -19.01 15.00
C THR A 704 4.08 -18.37 15.68
N TYR A 705 5.17 -19.13 15.80
CA TYR A 705 6.49 -18.62 16.23
C TYR A 705 7.41 -18.29 15.05
N CYS A 706 7.00 -18.62 13.82
CA CYS A 706 7.84 -18.54 12.64
C CYS A 706 7.70 -17.22 11.90
N TYR A 707 8.62 -16.31 12.20
CA TYR A 707 8.88 -15.11 11.41
C TYR A 707 9.96 -15.43 10.36
N PRO A 708 9.74 -15.19 9.05
CA PRO A 708 10.79 -15.36 8.06
C PRO A 708 11.99 -14.46 8.37
N SER A 709 13.18 -15.07 8.51
CA SER A 709 14.48 -14.41 8.73
C SER A 709 14.89 -13.45 7.60
N GLU A 710 14.23 -13.50 6.45
CA GLU A 710 14.45 -12.58 5.32
C GLU A 710 13.98 -11.14 5.63
N LEU A 711 13.08 -10.96 6.61
CA LEU A 711 12.54 -9.65 7.00
C LEU A 711 13.42 -8.89 8.00
N THR A 712 14.24 -9.59 8.79
CA THR A 712 15.10 -8.94 9.82
C THR A 712 16.52 -8.67 9.33
N ARG A 713 16.95 -9.29 8.22
CA ARG A 713 18.35 -9.21 7.77
C ARG A 713 18.66 -8.06 6.80
N THR A 714 17.65 -7.41 6.22
CA THR A 714 17.84 -6.38 5.19
C THR A 714 17.70 -4.94 5.68
N GLY A 715 17.29 -4.72 6.95
CA GLY A 715 16.96 -3.36 7.43
C GLY A 715 15.82 -2.70 6.63
N LEU A 716 15.16 -3.45 5.76
CA LEU A 716 13.91 -3.06 5.15
C LEU A 716 12.84 -3.30 6.20
N GLU A 717 12.10 -2.25 6.54
CA GLU A 717 10.88 -2.37 7.32
C GLU A 717 10.02 -3.51 6.76
N GLN A 718 9.32 -4.19 7.67
CA GLN A 718 8.24 -5.14 7.35
C GLN A 718 7.54 -4.73 6.04
N PRO A 719 7.22 -5.63 5.09
CA PRO A 719 6.66 -5.23 3.80
C PRO A 719 5.32 -4.51 3.96
N PHE A 720 4.78 -4.55 5.19
CA PHE A 720 3.71 -3.71 5.68
C PHE A 720 4.07 -3.23 7.10
N PRO A 721 4.30 -1.93 7.33
CA PRO A 721 4.45 -1.40 8.68
C PRO A 721 3.20 -1.72 9.50
N GLY A 722 3.35 -2.47 10.61
CA GLY A 722 2.32 -2.64 11.63
C GLY A 722 1.57 -3.98 11.72
N TYR A 723 1.87 -5.00 10.90
CA TYR A 723 1.24 -6.33 11.06
C TYR A 723 2.19 -7.32 11.74
N GLY A 724 2.11 -7.41 13.07
CA GLY A 724 2.90 -8.36 13.86
C GLY A 724 2.50 -9.82 13.64
N VAL A 725 1.19 -10.15 13.64
CA VAL A 725 0.55 -11.47 13.40
C VAL A 725 -0.97 -11.25 13.24
N TRP A 726 -1.78 -12.24 12.85
CA TRP A 726 -3.26 -12.14 12.86
C TRP A 726 -3.93 -13.50 13.10
N ILE A 727 -5.20 -13.56 13.51
CA ILE A 727 -5.86 -14.87 13.69
C ILE A 727 -6.40 -15.42 12.36
N SER A 728 -6.16 -16.69 12.08
CA SER A 728 -6.84 -17.43 11.00
C SER A 728 -8.32 -17.63 11.27
N ASP A 729 -9.11 -17.83 10.23
CA ASP A 729 -10.51 -18.24 10.37
C ASP A 729 -10.63 -19.60 11.06
N TYR A 730 -9.64 -20.49 10.90
CA TYR A 730 -9.56 -21.78 11.56
C TYR A 730 -9.43 -21.64 13.08
N HIS A 731 -8.42 -20.91 13.56
CA HIS A 731 -8.24 -20.66 14.98
C HIS A 731 -9.37 -19.81 15.56
N TYR A 732 -9.91 -18.86 14.79
CA TYR A 732 -11.06 -18.08 15.20
C TYR A 732 -12.29 -18.97 15.48
N LYS A 733 -12.63 -19.89 14.55
CA LYS A 733 -13.73 -20.85 14.74
C LYS A 733 -13.49 -21.74 15.96
N LYS A 734 -12.27 -22.28 16.13
CA LYS A 734 -11.90 -23.10 17.30
C LYS A 734 -12.07 -22.35 18.62
N ALA A 735 -11.60 -21.11 18.69
CA ALA A 735 -11.74 -20.27 19.88
C ALA A 735 -13.21 -19.99 20.21
N LEU A 736 -14.04 -19.67 19.20
CA LEU A 736 -15.49 -19.49 19.41
C LEU A 736 -16.15 -20.78 19.91
N ASP A 737 -15.87 -21.92 19.30
CA ASP A 737 -16.45 -23.21 19.69
C ASP A 737 -15.99 -23.66 21.08
N HIS A 738 -14.74 -23.37 21.44
CA HIS A 738 -14.24 -23.58 22.80
C HIS A 738 -15.07 -22.79 23.81
N ARG A 739 -15.27 -21.48 23.57
CA ARG A 739 -16.05 -20.62 24.46
C ARG A 739 -17.51 -21.05 24.55
N ARG A 740 -18.14 -21.50 23.46
CA ARG A 740 -19.51 -22.03 23.50
C ARG A 740 -19.63 -23.29 24.36
N ARG A 741 -18.69 -24.22 24.24
CA ARG A 741 -18.70 -25.49 24.99
C ARG A 741 -18.36 -25.32 26.46
N ARG A 742 -17.45 -24.39 26.78
CA ARG A 742 -16.96 -24.15 28.15
C ARG A 742 -17.67 -23.03 28.91
N SER A 743 -18.63 -22.34 28.29
CA SER A 743 -19.50 -21.40 29.02
C SER A 743 -20.23 -22.18 30.13
N PRO A 744 -19.89 -21.99 31.41
CA PRO A 744 -20.61 -22.68 32.48
C PRO A 744 -22.04 -22.14 32.50
N PRO A 745 -23.08 -22.96 32.75
CA PRO A 745 -24.23 -22.42 33.44
C PRO A 745 -23.69 -21.95 34.78
N PHE A 746 -23.59 -20.63 35.02
CA PHE A 746 -23.05 -20.05 36.26
C PHE A 746 -23.40 -20.93 37.47
N PRO A 747 -22.44 -21.68 38.04
CA PRO A 747 -22.68 -22.32 39.33
C PRO A 747 -22.41 -21.27 40.40
N ALA A 748 -23.25 -21.27 41.42
CA ALA A 748 -23.29 -20.37 42.55
C ALA A 748 -21.91 -20.00 43.13
N PRO A 749 -21.79 -18.84 43.80
CA PRO A 749 -20.62 -18.54 44.63
C PRO A 749 -20.42 -19.69 45.61
N ASN A 750 -19.37 -20.48 45.40
CA ASN A 750 -18.90 -21.39 46.43
C ASN A 750 -18.28 -20.50 47.49
N GLU A 751 -19.01 -20.24 48.57
CA GLU A 751 -18.47 -19.55 49.74
C GLU A 751 -17.13 -20.18 50.13
N PRO A 752 -16.14 -19.40 50.58
CA PRO A 752 -14.89 -19.95 51.09
C PRO A 752 -15.18 -21.02 52.13
N VAL A 753 -14.65 -22.22 51.91
CA VAL A 753 -14.70 -23.30 52.90
C VAL A 753 -13.29 -23.64 53.32
N TRP A 754 -13.19 -24.24 54.49
CA TRP A 754 -11.93 -24.77 54.97
C TRP A 754 -11.43 -25.86 54.02
N SER A 755 -10.32 -25.59 53.33
CA SER A 755 -9.81 -26.39 52.22
C SER A 755 -8.33 -26.70 52.37
N LEU A 756 -7.94 -27.89 51.89
CA LEU A 756 -6.55 -28.26 51.65
C LEU A 756 -6.19 -27.86 50.22
N LEU A 757 -5.34 -26.84 50.08
CA LEU A 757 -4.76 -26.39 48.83
C LEU A 757 -3.55 -27.27 48.48
N LEU A 758 -3.66 -27.93 47.32
CA LEU A 758 -2.65 -28.82 46.75
C LEU A 758 -2.27 -28.31 45.36
N TRP A 759 -0.97 -28.17 45.09
CA TRP A 759 -0.50 -27.87 43.76
C TRP A 759 0.85 -28.52 43.48
N GLY A 760 1.16 -28.60 42.20
CA GLY A 760 2.35 -29.27 41.71
C GLY A 760 2.19 -29.60 40.24
N GLY A 761 2.96 -30.57 39.77
CA GLY A 761 2.97 -30.90 38.37
C GLY A 761 3.96 -32.00 38.05
N TYR A 762 4.36 -32.01 36.80
CA TYR A 762 5.49 -32.80 36.32
C TYR A 762 6.23 -32.00 35.27
N ASP A 763 7.52 -32.25 35.16
CA ASP A 763 8.31 -31.79 34.03
C ASP A 763 9.23 -32.91 33.53
N ALA A 764 9.74 -32.76 32.31
CA ALA A 764 10.51 -33.79 31.63
C ALA A 764 11.89 -34.05 32.27
N VAL A 765 12.39 -33.09 33.06
CA VAL A 765 13.76 -33.04 33.59
C VAL A 765 13.81 -33.53 35.03
N ASP A 766 12.93 -33.02 35.88
CA ASP A 766 12.83 -33.28 37.32
C ASP A 766 11.73 -34.31 37.67
N GLY A 767 10.84 -34.66 36.72
CA GLY A 767 9.75 -35.60 36.93
C GLY A 767 8.57 -35.00 37.70
N ALA A 768 7.75 -35.85 38.32
CA ALA A 768 6.65 -35.41 39.17
C ALA A 768 7.15 -34.59 40.37
N TYR A 769 6.45 -33.50 40.70
CA TYR A 769 6.74 -32.67 41.86
C TYR A 769 5.46 -32.20 42.56
N LEU A 770 5.59 -31.96 43.87
CA LEU A 770 4.58 -31.32 44.69
C LEU A 770 5.21 -30.13 45.41
N GLU A 771 4.43 -29.06 45.49
CA GLU A 771 4.76 -27.87 46.26
C GLU A 771 4.08 -27.96 47.64
N PRO A 772 4.56 -27.21 48.65
CA PRO A 772 3.99 -27.26 49.99
C PRO A 772 2.48 -27.07 49.99
N ALA A 773 1.78 -27.93 50.70
CA ALA A 773 0.34 -27.89 50.85
C ALA A 773 -0.07 -26.92 51.96
N PHE A 774 -1.21 -26.26 51.79
CA PHE A 774 -1.72 -25.27 52.73
C PHE A 774 -3.14 -25.60 53.14
N VAL A 775 -3.46 -25.26 54.38
CA VAL A 775 -4.83 -25.26 54.87
C VAL A 775 -5.30 -23.81 54.84
N VAL A 776 -6.37 -23.55 54.09
CA VAL A 776 -6.81 -22.20 53.72
C VAL A 776 -8.34 -22.13 53.66
N ASP A 777 -8.88 -20.91 53.78
CA ASP A 777 -10.27 -20.64 53.42
C ASP A 777 -10.34 -20.31 51.94
N ALA A 778 -10.80 -21.27 51.14
CA ALA A 778 -10.89 -21.12 49.69
C ALA A 778 -12.07 -21.94 49.13
N PRO A 779 -12.72 -21.48 48.05
CA PRO A 779 -13.74 -22.25 47.37
C PRO A 779 -13.21 -23.60 46.88
N PRO A 780 -14.03 -24.67 46.85
CA PRO A 780 -13.59 -25.98 46.36
C PRO A 780 -13.30 -25.96 44.85
N SER A 781 -12.19 -26.58 44.46
CA SER A 781 -11.75 -26.70 43.07
C SER A 781 -11.19 -28.10 42.83
N PHE A 782 -11.82 -28.82 41.91
CA PHE A 782 -11.53 -30.21 41.60
C PHE A 782 -11.05 -30.36 40.15
N PRO A 783 -10.32 -31.44 39.82
CA PRO A 783 -9.98 -31.75 38.45
C PRO A 783 -11.22 -31.92 37.57
N GLU A 784 -11.14 -31.42 36.34
CA GLU A 784 -12.26 -31.45 35.39
C GLU A 784 -12.51 -32.84 34.80
N GLN A 785 -11.44 -33.65 34.65
CA GLN A 785 -11.53 -34.98 34.07
C GLN A 785 -10.69 -35.99 34.85
N PRO A 786 -11.16 -37.25 34.99
CA PRO A 786 -10.34 -38.34 35.51
C PRO A 786 -9.23 -38.68 34.52
N GLY A 787 -8.12 -39.22 35.02
CA GLY A 787 -6.98 -39.57 34.18
C GLY A 787 -5.93 -40.41 34.92
N PRO A 788 -4.74 -40.60 34.31
CA PRO A 788 -3.75 -41.55 34.81
C PRO A 788 -2.95 -41.03 36.03
N TRP A 789 -3.09 -39.75 36.38
CA TRP A 789 -2.47 -39.18 37.56
C TRP A 789 -3.38 -39.33 38.77
N LYS A 790 -2.79 -39.42 39.96
CA LYS A 790 -3.54 -39.60 41.21
C LYS A 790 -2.87 -38.82 42.34
N LEU A 791 -3.67 -38.04 43.07
CA LEU A 791 -3.30 -37.45 44.36
C LEU A 791 -3.89 -38.30 45.49
N GLU A 792 -3.07 -38.69 46.45
CA GLU A 792 -3.50 -39.53 47.57
C GLU A 792 -2.95 -39.01 48.89
N GLY A 793 -3.83 -38.69 49.84
CA GLY A 793 -3.46 -38.29 51.18
C GLY A 793 -3.63 -39.43 52.17
N ARG A 794 -2.66 -39.62 53.07
CA ARG A 794 -2.66 -40.70 54.07
C ARG A 794 -2.34 -40.17 55.48
N ASP A 795 -2.90 -40.83 56.48
CA ASP A 795 -2.51 -40.60 57.87
C ASP A 795 -1.22 -41.37 58.25
N SER A 796 -0.72 -41.15 59.47
CA SER A 796 0.51 -41.78 59.97
C SER A 796 0.42 -43.30 60.10
N GLY A 797 -0.79 -43.85 60.18
CA GLY A 797 -1.07 -45.29 60.14
C GLY A 797 -1.18 -45.86 58.73
N GLY A 798 -1.05 -45.03 57.70
CA GLY A 798 -1.13 -45.40 56.29
C GLY A 798 -2.56 -45.51 55.75
N ARG A 799 -3.60 -45.15 56.50
CA ARG A 799 -4.99 -45.14 56.00
C ARG A 799 -5.18 -43.97 55.03
N VAL A 800 -5.82 -44.25 53.89
CA VAL A 800 -6.11 -43.25 52.85
C VAL A 800 -7.24 -42.32 53.33
N LEU A 801 -6.95 -41.03 53.39
CA LEU A 801 -7.87 -39.96 53.76
C LEU A 801 -8.59 -39.37 52.53
N PHE A 802 -7.88 -39.27 51.41
CA PHE A 802 -8.44 -38.93 50.11
C PHE A 802 -7.64 -39.58 48.97
N SER A 803 -8.30 -39.82 47.85
CA SER A 803 -7.70 -40.33 46.62
C SER A 803 -8.43 -39.74 45.43
N LEU A 804 -7.71 -39.02 44.57
CA LEU A 804 -8.26 -38.21 43.50
C LEU A 804 -7.52 -38.50 42.19
N PRO A 805 -8.07 -39.34 41.30
CA PRO A 805 -7.54 -39.54 39.96
C PRO A 805 -7.88 -38.36 39.05
N PHE A 806 -6.95 -37.94 38.18
CA PHE A 806 -7.14 -36.81 37.28
C PHE A 806 -6.29 -36.87 36.02
N ALA A 807 -6.76 -36.17 34.98
CA ALA A 807 -5.96 -35.82 33.82
C ALA A 807 -5.12 -34.58 34.16
N MET A 808 -3.81 -34.68 34.02
CA MET A 808 -2.91 -33.55 34.27
C MET A 808 -3.17 -32.46 33.23
N PRO A 809 -3.43 -31.20 33.64
CA PRO A 809 -3.55 -30.09 32.69
C PRO A 809 -2.25 -29.89 31.92
N GLU A 810 -2.40 -29.82 30.60
CA GLU A 810 -1.29 -29.58 29.68
C GLU A 810 -0.90 -28.10 29.69
N ILE A 811 0.40 -27.84 29.65
CA ILE A 811 0.95 -26.49 29.55
C ILE A 811 1.52 -26.33 28.13
N ALA A 812 1.19 -25.24 27.46
CA ALA A 812 1.73 -24.91 26.14
C ALA A 812 3.24 -24.64 26.21
N ASP A 813 3.96 -24.78 25.09
CA ASP A 813 5.36 -24.35 24.93
C ASP A 813 6.45 -25.06 25.74
N VAL A 814 6.08 -26.06 26.55
CA VAL A 814 7.01 -26.82 27.42
C VAL A 814 7.24 -28.28 26.98
N GLY A 815 6.75 -28.67 25.81
CA GLY A 815 6.91 -30.02 25.28
C GLY A 815 5.92 -31.07 25.79
N GLU A 816 5.97 -32.29 25.21
CA GLU A 816 5.05 -33.41 25.54
C GLU A 816 5.14 -33.90 27.01
N ALA A 817 5.99 -33.30 27.85
CA ALA A 817 6.36 -33.86 29.14
C ALA A 817 6.31 -32.86 30.31
N ALA A 818 5.48 -31.82 30.25
CA ALA A 818 5.18 -31.02 31.43
C ALA A 818 3.69 -30.66 31.57
N GLY A 819 3.27 -30.52 32.82
CA GLY A 819 1.90 -30.19 33.19
C GLY A 819 1.81 -29.76 34.64
N GLY A 820 0.75 -29.04 34.99
CA GLY A 820 0.63 -28.42 36.31
C GLY A 820 -0.82 -28.31 36.76
N PHE A 821 -1.03 -28.33 38.07
CA PHE A 821 -2.36 -28.23 38.67
C PHE A 821 -2.33 -27.42 39.96
N ALA A 822 -3.48 -26.84 40.32
CA ALA A 822 -3.76 -26.28 41.63
C ALA A 822 -5.23 -26.56 41.99
N TYR A 823 -5.44 -27.31 43.07
CA TYR A 823 -6.76 -27.76 43.53
C TYR A 823 -6.96 -27.40 45.01
N THR A 824 -8.22 -27.15 45.37
CA THR A 824 -8.64 -26.87 46.75
C THR A 824 -9.67 -27.91 47.15
N LEU A 825 -9.27 -28.82 48.03
CA LEU A 825 -10.11 -29.92 48.48
C LEU A 825 -10.77 -29.56 49.82
N PRO A 826 -12.11 -29.61 49.95
CA PRO A 826 -12.78 -29.34 51.23
C PRO A 826 -12.28 -30.30 52.31
N VAL A 827 -11.81 -29.74 53.42
CA VAL A 827 -11.32 -30.50 54.57
C VAL A 827 -12.46 -31.33 55.16
N ARG A 828 -12.16 -32.58 55.52
CA ARG A 828 -13.10 -33.48 56.19
C ARG A 828 -12.58 -33.83 57.59
N PRO A 829 -13.45 -34.21 58.54
CA PRO A 829 -13.02 -34.65 59.86
C PRO A 829 -11.99 -35.79 59.78
N GLY A 830 -10.92 -35.71 60.58
CA GLY A 830 -9.81 -36.66 60.60
C GLY A 830 -8.69 -36.34 59.61
N TRP A 831 -8.77 -35.23 58.86
CA TRP A 831 -7.68 -34.77 57.99
C TRP A 831 -6.59 -34.01 58.75
N GLU A 832 -6.85 -33.59 59.99
CA GLU A 832 -5.85 -33.09 60.92
C GLU A 832 -4.73 -34.12 61.23
N ASP A 833 -5.00 -35.41 60.95
CA ASP A 833 -4.04 -36.52 61.07
C ASP A 833 -3.25 -36.78 59.76
N LEU A 834 -3.40 -35.94 58.73
CA LEU A 834 -2.70 -36.08 57.45
C LEU A 834 -1.18 -36.07 57.67
N ALA A 835 -0.53 -37.17 57.29
CA ALA A 835 0.90 -37.39 57.46
C ALA A 835 1.68 -37.41 56.14
N SER A 836 1.01 -37.69 55.01
CA SER A 836 1.62 -37.58 53.69
C SER A 836 0.62 -37.33 52.57
N VAL A 837 1.09 -36.65 51.51
CA VAL A 837 0.38 -36.50 50.24
C VAL A 837 1.29 -36.99 49.12
N THR A 838 0.80 -37.92 48.31
CA THR A 838 1.56 -38.50 47.20
C THR A 838 0.87 -38.23 45.87
N LEU A 839 1.62 -37.70 44.91
CA LEU A 839 1.27 -37.61 43.50
C LEU A 839 1.90 -38.80 42.78
N THR A 840 1.12 -39.58 42.05
CA THR A 840 1.60 -40.72 41.24
C THR A 840 1.04 -40.63 39.83
N GLY A 841 1.87 -40.88 38.82
CA GLY A 841 1.41 -40.98 37.44
C GLY A 841 2.54 -41.37 36.46
N PRO A 842 2.30 -41.26 35.15
CA PRO A 842 3.26 -41.65 34.12
C PRO A 842 4.63 -40.94 34.21
N GLY A 843 4.67 -39.71 34.74
CA GLY A 843 5.90 -38.93 34.93
C GLY A 843 6.61 -39.17 36.27
N GLY A 844 6.21 -40.18 37.05
CA GLY A 844 6.87 -40.55 38.31
C GLY A 844 6.00 -40.38 39.55
N THR A 845 6.66 -40.23 40.71
CA THR A 845 6.00 -40.09 42.00
C THR A 845 6.67 -39.00 42.83
N ALA A 846 5.86 -38.13 43.45
CA ALA A 846 6.30 -37.12 44.41
C ALA A 846 5.51 -37.26 45.70
N THR A 847 6.18 -37.11 46.84
CA THR A 847 5.54 -37.19 48.16
C THR A 847 5.91 -35.98 48.99
N LEU A 848 4.89 -35.39 49.65
CA LEU A 848 5.05 -34.45 50.75
C LEU A 848 4.81 -35.20 52.06
N ASP A 849 5.70 -35.03 53.02
CA ASP A 849 5.60 -35.57 54.38
C ASP A 849 6.37 -34.69 55.37
N GLU A 850 6.50 -35.13 56.63
CA GLU A 850 7.25 -34.41 57.67
C GLU A 850 8.75 -34.24 57.37
N SER A 851 9.33 -35.08 56.51
CA SER A 851 10.73 -34.98 56.10
C SER A 851 10.94 -33.93 55.00
N THR A 852 9.85 -33.51 54.34
CA THR A 852 9.87 -32.46 53.33
C THR A 852 10.05 -31.10 54.01
N ASN A 853 11.14 -30.40 53.68
CA ASN A 853 11.44 -29.07 54.22
C ASN A 853 11.72 -28.06 53.11
N ARG A 854 10.66 -27.62 52.44
CA ARG A 854 10.64 -26.57 51.41
C ARG A 854 9.71 -25.45 51.89
N PRO A 855 10.19 -24.50 52.71
CA PRO A 855 9.33 -23.43 53.22
C PRO A 855 8.76 -22.58 52.08
N LEU A 856 7.45 -22.35 52.13
CA LEU A 856 6.71 -21.44 51.26
C LEU A 856 5.74 -20.63 52.12
N SER A 857 5.61 -19.34 51.84
CA SER A 857 4.69 -18.44 52.54
C SER A 857 3.80 -17.68 51.57
N ILE A 858 2.51 -17.57 51.92
CA ILE A 858 1.50 -16.79 51.19
C ILE A 858 1.11 -15.60 52.05
N TYR A 859 1.23 -14.40 51.49
CA TYR A 859 0.90 -13.14 52.15
C TYR A 859 -0.43 -12.63 51.61
N ARG A 860 -1.36 -12.33 52.51
CA ARG A 860 -2.69 -11.81 52.21
C ARG A 860 -2.93 -10.49 52.90
N ASP A 861 -3.70 -9.59 52.31
CA ASP A 861 -4.13 -8.38 52.99
C ASP A 861 -5.43 -8.57 53.80
N GLY A 862 -5.92 -7.50 54.40
CA GLY A 862 -7.14 -7.51 55.22
C GLY A 862 -8.42 -7.88 54.46
N ASP A 863 -8.43 -7.82 53.12
CA ASP A 863 -9.53 -8.25 52.27
C ASP A 863 -9.37 -9.71 51.80
N GLY A 864 -8.33 -10.40 52.29
CA GLY A 864 -8.01 -11.78 51.93
C GLY A 864 -7.34 -11.92 50.55
N LYS A 865 -6.97 -10.82 49.90
CA LYS A 865 -6.32 -10.83 48.59
C LYS A 865 -4.86 -11.18 48.72
N VAL A 866 -4.35 -12.01 47.81
CA VAL A 866 -2.93 -12.37 47.79
C VAL A 866 -2.10 -11.13 47.41
N ARG A 867 -0.94 -10.97 48.04
CA ARG A 867 0.01 -9.88 47.79
C ARG A 867 1.43 -10.37 47.52
N ALA A 868 1.79 -11.54 48.07
CA ALA A 868 3.06 -12.18 47.74
C ALA A 868 3.01 -13.69 47.94
N ILE A 869 3.84 -14.39 47.15
CA ILE A 869 4.16 -15.81 47.32
C ILE A 869 5.69 -15.91 47.41
N LEU A 870 6.19 -16.41 48.54
CA LEU A 870 7.62 -16.47 48.87
C LEU A 870 8.08 -17.91 49.05
N ARG A 871 9.06 -18.33 48.26
CA ARG A 871 9.75 -19.63 48.36
C ARG A 871 11.10 -19.48 49.05
N GLY A 872 11.28 -20.15 50.18
CA GLY A 872 12.46 -20.04 51.04
C GLY A 872 12.12 -19.68 52.48
N ASP A 873 13.16 -19.60 53.33
CA ASP A 873 12.96 -19.23 54.74
C ASP A 873 12.45 -17.77 54.83
N PRO A 874 11.42 -17.50 55.67
CA PRO A 874 10.73 -16.21 55.76
C PRO A 874 11.59 -15.05 56.31
N VAL A 875 12.90 -15.22 56.48
CA VAL A 875 13.82 -14.31 57.17
C VAL A 875 14.43 -13.24 56.23
N GLN A 876 14.15 -13.25 54.93
CA GLN A 876 14.50 -12.13 54.01
C GLN A 876 13.29 -11.23 53.70
N ALA A 877 12.51 -10.88 54.74
CA ALA A 877 11.26 -10.13 54.67
C ALA A 877 11.39 -8.62 54.33
N ASP A 878 12.59 -8.12 53.99
CA ASP A 878 12.76 -6.72 53.56
C ASP A 878 12.16 -6.46 52.16
N GLY A 879 12.03 -7.49 51.31
CA GLY A 879 11.46 -7.36 49.97
C GLY A 879 9.93 -7.25 49.91
N ALA A 880 9.22 -7.75 50.93
CA ALA A 880 7.76 -7.67 51.03
C ALA A 880 7.26 -6.34 51.64
N ALA A 881 8.15 -5.63 52.36
CA ALA A 881 7.84 -4.37 53.02
C ALA A 881 7.56 -3.22 52.02
N GLY A 882 8.12 -3.29 50.80
CA GLY A 882 7.87 -2.31 49.72
C GLY A 882 6.53 -2.47 49.01
N LEU A 883 5.94 -3.68 49.02
CA LEU A 883 4.68 -3.99 48.33
C LEU A 883 3.42 -3.68 49.16
N SER A 884 3.59 -3.32 50.43
CA SER A 884 2.51 -3.25 51.42
C SER A 884 2.56 -1.97 52.24
N ALA A 885 2.92 -0.83 51.64
CA ALA A 885 3.02 0.46 52.32
C ALA A 885 1.78 0.76 53.19
N GLY A 886 1.85 0.42 54.48
CA GLY A 886 0.80 0.62 55.48
C GLY A 886 -0.28 -0.46 55.64
N VAL A 887 -0.18 -1.63 54.99
CA VAL A 887 -1.21 -2.70 55.07
C VAL A 887 -0.74 -3.85 55.96
N ALA A 888 -1.54 -4.21 56.98
CA ALA A 888 -1.28 -5.41 57.78
C ALA A 888 -1.49 -6.66 56.92
N LEU A 889 -0.45 -7.50 56.83
CA LEU A 889 -0.49 -8.74 56.06
C LEU A 889 -0.67 -9.95 56.99
N ASP A 890 -1.61 -10.82 56.63
CA ASP A 890 -1.72 -12.16 57.16
C ASP A 890 -0.76 -13.10 56.40
N VAL A 891 -0.05 -13.97 57.12
CA VAL A 891 1.00 -14.83 56.57
C VAL A 891 0.73 -16.27 56.93
N VAL A 892 0.52 -17.09 55.90
CA VAL A 892 0.39 -18.55 56.06
C VAL A 892 1.67 -19.20 55.53
N THR A 893 2.31 -20.03 56.34
CA THR A 893 3.56 -20.72 55.99
C THR A 893 3.39 -22.24 56.04
N SER A 894 3.92 -22.93 55.04
CA SER A 894 4.01 -24.39 55.00
C SER A 894 5.43 -24.83 54.62
N ARG A 895 5.85 -26.01 55.06
CA ARG A 895 7.18 -26.59 54.75
C ARG A 895 7.10 -27.85 53.88
N GLY A 896 5.90 -28.34 53.61
CA GLY A 896 5.66 -29.60 52.91
C GLY A 896 4.20 -29.97 53.07
N ILE A 897 3.86 -30.61 54.19
CA ILE A 897 2.47 -30.77 54.63
C ILE A 897 2.10 -29.72 55.70
N PRO A 898 0.81 -29.38 55.88
CA PRO A 898 0.38 -28.44 56.91
C PRO A 898 0.77 -28.96 58.30
N SER A 899 1.38 -28.09 59.12
CA SER A 899 1.74 -28.47 60.49
C SER A 899 0.50 -28.68 61.36
N PRO A 900 0.58 -29.42 62.49
CA PRO A 900 -0.54 -29.55 63.43
C PRO A 900 -1.09 -28.21 63.95
N VAL A 901 -0.28 -27.15 63.92
CA VAL A 901 -0.69 -25.79 64.29
C VAL A 901 -1.49 -25.13 63.16
N ALA A 902 -1.19 -25.42 61.90
CA ALA A 902 -1.91 -24.85 60.76
C ALA A 902 -3.36 -25.36 60.62
N TRP A 903 -3.68 -26.48 61.28
CA TRP A 903 -5.05 -27.02 61.38
C TRP A 903 -5.87 -26.42 62.54
N ARG A 904 -5.27 -25.56 63.37
CA ARG A 904 -5.93 -24.91 64.51
C ARG A 904 -6.06 -23.43 64.23
#